data_AF-A0A1X4IUE1-F1
#
_entry.id   AF-A0A1X4IUE1-F1
#
_cell.length_a   1.000
_cell.length_b   1.000
_cell.length_c   1.000
_cell.angle_alpha   90.00
_cell.angle_beta   90.00
_cell.angle_gamma   90.00
#
_symmetry.space_group_name_H-M   'P 1'
#
loop_
_entity.id
_entity.type
_entity.pdbx_description
1 polymer ?
#
loop_
_entity_poly.entity_id
_entity_poly.type
_entity_poly.pdbx_seq_one_letter_code
_entity_poly.pdbx_strand_id
1 'polypeptide(L)'
;MGLMITLGLGLHTPATAQVPDNDLVATLAPFPLDTVFFDSGAARGVNQTSIPLSGELRTGKGLAAPDGSVVRARLVRANTQLPVTEWQDIATTSGGNWSGLLTLGQRSSHRLHVQVGSPGSGTQTTGGQDIVIGHIIVLIGQSEEAYMLSPVTDTTLLQALRPTVMDEDALRVVTYRSGGEYPGTSYDTNGILPVTNDTMYHSALGYMSNFFAQNAPGERFLLIDAAVSGTSYRNLASDALAVSNNEATDRTWVESFAGGVRMLRAYGTEPGMLMSTWTAAPATTSDGYRLRLYPLYTGRYAQEQGGAAYVLGQDAINNRPYDYLFYDLTGQGRGELDPAKTMAYFYGPHRFENSELTATKQDTRVSIRNFVDDGLSHILPFAGPEILSYESGFQAIGSSYELTRAAAMNWIDYAHPSKFSEDGSPRRAQYTALAALYGLGIGPDAAQSHDVPEFNQAYWEPAGAYAEFWYEDSDGATPAITTTRLARGVDAIPRTLSGTGAGAETDIAGADLPHRAEVAGFEIDGAAAETVTIEAGRVRVYPNSGIFTGNTRIDFGRGGASGIHTVSGIEIDDVIQADLFDKIWMNLPIATGMVLGVEGIPLRPLPDQIEIGSSLPAAPKFTVSENTAIYDSRNWGATTPITVRFRLTANPLSNAEVGLLRLPVGGSELKLSLISGRGLRYSFGPAGLAGNIVSPLPYGGVMREFVITADPTTGSFGLYVDGTEVVSQATGTTGTWSGSYGLRLLGLSSGAGMVSAGVESIMIWEAFTADGSAPAATPYKVISGDAETALAAAKSGPNPFTWYQGGGAL
;
A
#
# COMPACT_ATOMS: atom_id res chain seq x y z
N MET A 1 -99.69 24.47 -36.47
CA MET A 1 -98.99 23.40 -37.22
C MET A 1 -97.50 23.59 -37.01
N GLY A 2 -96.90 22.77 -36.16
CA GLY A 2 -95.45 22.80 -35.89
C GLY A 2 -95.03 21.40 -35.51
N LEU A 3 -94.50 20.68 -36.50
CA LEU A 3 -93.95 19.34 -36.36
C LEU A 3 -92.65 19.46 -35.54
N MET A 4 -92.55 18.78 -34.40
CA MET A 4 -91.27 18.56 -33.71
C MET A 4 -91.00 17.06 -33.66
N ILE A 5 -90.01 16.64 -34.43
CA ILE A 5 -89.44 15.30 -34.48
C ILE A 5 -88.51 15.16 -33.28
N THR A 6 -88.74 14.13 -32.45
CA THR A 6 -87.82 13.72 -31.38
C THR A 6 -87.21 12.38 -31.78
N LEU A 7 -85.92 12.38 -32.13
CA LEU A 7 -85.09 11.19 -32.34
C LEU A 7 -84.41 10.85 -31.02
N GLY A 8 -84.67 9.67 -30.48
CA GLY A 8 -83.96 9.14 -29.32
C GLY A 8 -82.58 8.60 -29.73
N LEU A 9 -81.52 9.14 -29.12
CA LEU A 9 -80.22 8.49 -29.06
C LEU A 9 -80.08 7.75 -27.73
N GLY A 10 -79.91 6.43 -27.81
CA GLY A 10 -79.49 5.60 -26.68
C GLY A 10 -78.00 5.81 -26.39
N LEU A 11 -77.69 6.21 -25.16
CA LEU A 11 -76.34 6.14 -24.61
C LEU A 11 -76.14 4.77 -23.97
N HIS A 12 -75.32 3.94 -24.61
CA HIS A 12 -74.71 2.77 -24.00
C HIS A 12 -73.58 3.24 -23.07
N THR A 13 -73.78 3.14 -21.76
CA THR A 13 -72.68 3.13 -20.79
C THR A 13 -72.18 1.70 -20.65
N PRO A 14 -70.90 1.39 -20.96
CA PRO A 14 -70.34 0.11 -20.60
C PRO A 14 -70.15 0.06 -19.08
N ALA A 15 -70.72 -0.97 -18.45
CA ALA A 15 -70.44 -1.28 -17.06
C ALA A 15 -69.00 -1.82 -16.96
N THR A 16 -68.10 -1.05 -16.35
CA THR A 16 -66.85 -1.58 -15.81
C THR A 16 -67.20 -2.49 -14.63
N ALA A 17 -67.13 -3.81 -14.85
CA ALA A 17 -67.17 -4.77 -13.76
C ALA A 17 -65.90 -4.56 -12.91
N GLN A 18 -66.02 -3.89 -11.77
CA GLN A 18 -65.03 -4.01 -10.70
C GLN A 18 -65.03 -5.46 -10.25
N VAL A 19 -63.99 -6.21 -10.63
CA VAL A 19 -63.61 -7.41 -9.90
C VAL A 19 -63.27 -6.93 -8.47
N PRO A 20 -63.82 -7.53 -7.41
CA PRO A 20 -63.40 -7.16 -6.06
C PRO A 20 -61.88 -7.39 -5.94
N ASP A 21 -61.13 -6.36 -5.57
CA ASP A 21 -59.66 -6.40 -5.37
C ASP A 21 -59.20 -7.44 -4.32
N ASN A 22 -60.15 -8.07 -3.61
CA ASN A 22 -59.92 -8.93 -2.46
C ASN A 22 -59.36 -10.33 -2.82
N ASP A 23 -59.35 -10.72 -4.10
CA ASP A 23 -58.92 -12.04 -4.59
C ASP A 23 -57.62 -11.98 -5.42
N LEU A 24 -56.83 -10.90 -5.36
CA LEU A 24 -55.58 -10.80 -6.10
C LEU A 24 -54.45 -11.58 -5.41
N VAL A 25 -53.75 -12.41 -6.18
CA VAL A 25 -52.63 -13.26 -5.75
C VAL A 25 -51.40 -12.86 -6.54
N ALA A 26 -50.40 -12.31 -5.84
CA ALA A 26 -49.11 -11.97 -6.41
C ALA A 26 -48.21 -13.22 -6.40
N THR A 27 -47.53 -13.50 -7.51
CA THR A 27 -46.44 -14.47 -7.60
C THR A 27 -45.12 -13.73 -7.68
N LEU A 28 -44.04 -14.36 -7.21
CA LEU A 28 -42.69 -13.83 -7.30
C LEU A 28 -41.88 -14.69 -8.28
N ALA A 29 -41.24 -14.07 -9.26
CA ALA A 29 -40.28 -14.74 -10.13
C ALA A 29 -39.04 -15.15 -9.29
N PRO A 30 -38.54 -16.38 -9.46
CA PRO A 30 -37.39 -16.84 -8.70
C PRO A 30 -36.13 -16.07 -9.10
N PHE A 31 -35.25 -15.83 -8.13
CA PHE A 31 -33.86 -15.47 -8.42
C PHE A 31 -33.12 -16.65 -9.08
N PRO A 32 -32.03 -16.39 -9.82
CA PRO A 32 -31.23 -17.44 -10.45
C PRO A 32 -30.45 -18.32 -9.46
N LEU A 33 -30.36 -17.91 -8.18
CA LEU A 33 -29.64 -18.60 -7.12
C LEU A 33 -30.54 -18.80 -5.89
N ASP A 34 -30.27 -19.85 -5.11
CA ASP A 34 -30.99 -20.14 -3.86
C ASP A 34 -30.71 -19.12 -2.76
N THR A 35 -29.53 -18.50 -2.79
CA THR A 35 -29.18 -17.35 -1.95
C THR A 35 -28.69 -16.21 -2.84
N VAL A 36 -29.22 -15.00 -2.62
CA VAL A 36 -28.78 -13.78 -3.28
C VAL A 36 -28.28 -12.75 -2.25
N PHE A 37 -27.23 -12.02 -2.61
CA PHE A 37 -26.62 -11.01 -1.75
C PHE A 37 -26.80 -9.63 -2.34
N PHE A 38 -27.24 -8.67 -1.55
CA PHE A 38 -27.31 -7.27 -1.97
C PHE A 38 -26.36 -6.44 -1.12
N ASP A 39 -25.55 -5.61 -1.79
CA ASP A 39 -24.64 -4.71 -1.10
C ASP A 39 -25.44 -3.58 -0.45
N SER A 40 -25.11 -3.32 0.83
CA SER A 40 -25.75 -2.30 1.66
C SER A 40 -25.29 -0.87 1.35
N GLY A 41 -24.21 -0.72 0.59
CA GLY A 41 -23.54 0.53 0.27
C GLY A 41 -22.69 1.10 1.41
N ALA A 42 -22.25 0.28 2.37
CA ALA A 42 -21.43 0.74 3.50
C ALA A 42 -20.16 1.47 3.06
N ALA A 43 -19.47 0.99 2.01
CA ALA A 43 -18.31 1.69 1.42
C ALA A 43 -18.63 3.11 0.92
N ARG A 44 -19.90 3.44 0.66
CA ARG A 44 -20.37 4.79 0.28
C ARG A 44 -20.95 5.57 1.46
N GLY A 45 -20.81 5.07 2.69
CA GLY A 45 -21.40 5.66 3.89
C GLY A 45 -22.92 5.51 3.96
N VAL A 46 -23.52 4.52 3.28
CA VAL A 46 -24.97 4.26 3.34
C VAL A 46 -25.27 2.87 3.92
N ASN A 47 -26.52 2.66 4.33
CA ASN A 47 -27.02 1.37 4.83
C ASN A 47 -28.37 1.06 4.21
N GLN A 48 -28.41 1.01 2.87
CA GLN A 48 -29.62 0.73 2.14
C GLN A 48 -29.33 0.17 0.75
N THR A 49 -30.17 -0.76 0.31
CA THR A 49 -30.14 -1.33 -1.02
C THR A 49 -31.53 -1.38 -1.63
N SER A 50 -31.59 -1.58 -2.94
CA SER A 50 -32.83 -1.81 -3.68
C SER A 50 -32.81 -3.21 -4.26
N ILE A 51 -33.87 -3.97 -3.99
CA ILE A 51 -34.00 -5.36 -4.44
C ILE A 51 -34.93 -5.36 -5.65
N PRO A 52 -34.44 -5.71 -6.85
CA PRO A 52 -35.28 -5.84 -8.03
C PRO A 52 -36.14 -7.09 -7.90
N LEU A 53 -37.43 -6.91 -8.12
CA LEU A 53 -38.44 -7.95 -8.03
C LEU A 53 -39.28 -7.95 -9.30
N SER A 54 -39.75 -9.12 -9.69
CA SER A 54 -40.71 -9.27 -10.79
C SER A 54 -41.61 -10.47 -10.53
N GLY A 55 -42.70 -10.55 -11.28
CA GLY A 55 -43.63 -11.66 -11.18
C GLY A 55 -44.93 -11.38 -11.91
N GLU A 56 -45.97 -12.12 -11.51
CA GLU A 56 -47.31 -11.95 -12.03
C GLU A 56 -48.28 -11.58 -10.91
N LEU A 57 -49.35 -10.89 -11.25
CA LEU A 57 -50.50 -10.68 -10.38
C LEU A 57 -51.71 -11.26 -11.08
N ARG A 58 -52.37 -12.21 -10.43
CA ARG A 58 -53.53 -12.90 -10.97
C ARG A 58 -54.70 -12.79 -10.01
N THR A 59 -55.91 -12.86 -10.55
CA THR A 59 -57.12 -13.08 -9.75
C THR A 59 -57.11 -14.50 -9.17
N GLY A 60 -57.90 -14.76 -8.12
CA GLY A 60 -58.08 -16.11 -7.53
C GLY A 60 -58.62 -17.16 -8.51
N LYS A 61 -59.04 -16.77 -9.71
CA LYS A 61 -59.43 -17.64 -10.83
C LYS A 61 -58.32 -17.83 -11.88
N GLY A 62 -57.11 -17.34 -11.64
CA GLY A 62 -55.94 -17.48 -12.52
C GLY A 62 -55.87 -16.50 -13.70
N LEU A 63 -56.81 -15.56 -13.83
CA LEU A 63 -56.79 -14.52 -14.86
C LEU A 63 -55.79 -13.41 -14.50
N ALA A 64 -55.14 -12.82 -15.51
CA ALA A 64 -54.28 -11.65 -15.33
C ALA A 64 -55.04 -10.51 -14.61
N ALA A 65 -54.38 -9.87 -13.64
CA ALA A 65 -54.94 -8.70 -12.98
C ALA A 65 -55.09 -7.53 -13.97
N PRO A 66 -56.06 -6.62 -13.74
CA PRO A 66 -56.20 -5.41 -14.54
C PRO A 66 -54.92 -4.57 -14.55
N ASP A 67 -54.66 -3.87 -15.66
CA ASP A 67 -53.56 -2.93 -15.74
C ASP A 67 -53.70 -1.83 -14.69
N GLY A 68 -52.57 -1.45 -14.08
CA GLY A 68 -52.55 -0.48 -12.98
C GLY A 68 -52.81 -1.05 -11.59
N SER A 69 -53.07 -2.37 -11.45
CA SER A 69 -53.19 -3.01 -10.14
C SER A 69 -51.87 -2.93 -9.37
N VAL A 70 -51.94 -2.53 -8.10
CA VAL A 70 -50.75 -2.29 -7.27
C VAL A 70 -50.23 -3.59 -6.67
N VAL A 71 -48.92 -3.76 -6.70
CA VAL A 71 -48.19 -4.82 -6.02
C VAL A 71 -47.38 -4.23 -4.88
N ARG A 72 -47.47 -4.86 -3.71
CA ARG A 72 -46.71 -4.54 -2.51
C ARG A 72 -45.68 -5.60 -2.21
N ALA A 73 -44.56 -5.20 -1.62
CA ALA A 73 -43.57 -6.11 -1.08
C ALA A 73 -43.05 -5.69 0.31
N ARG A 74 -42.52 -6.65 1.06
CA ARG A 74 -41.76 -6.44 2.30
C ARG A 74 -40.73 -7.54 2.51
N LEU A 75 -39.74 -7.28 3.35
CA LEU A 75 -38.80 -8.28 3.85
C LEU A 75 -39.34 -8.91 5.14
N VAL A 76 -39.18 -10.22 5.25
CA VAL A 76 -39.46 -11.00 6.46
C VAL A 76 -38.27 -11.88 6.80
N ARG A 77 -38.11 -12.28 8.06
CA ARG A 77 -37.08 -13.25 8.45
C ARG A 77 -37.38 -14.62 7.83
N ALA A 78 -36.39 -15.27 7.21
CA ALA A 78 -36.58 -16.55 6.53
C ALA A 78 -37.13 -17.65 7.46
N ASN A 79 -36.68 -17.69 8.71
CA ASN A 79 -37.01 -18.75 9.67
C ASN A 79 -38.34 -18.57 10.42
N THR A 80 -38.76 -17.32 10.65
CA THR A 80 -39.89 -16.97 11.52
C THR A 80 -40.99 -16.22 10.79
N GLN A 81 -40.72 -15.78 9.55
CA GLN A 81 -41.59 -14.94 8.73
C GLN A 81 -42.03 -13.63 9.41
N LEU A 82 -41.33 -13.23 10.47
CA LEU A 82 -41.58 -11.95 11.13
C LEU A 82 -41.16 -10.79 10.21
N PRO A 83 -42.00 -9.75 10.07
CA PRO A 83 -41.66 -8.58 9.26
C PRO A 83 -40.36 -7.90 9.72
N VAL A 84 -39.53 -7.54 8.76
CA VAL A 84 -38.33 -6.71 8.93
C VAL A 84 -38.56 -5.32 8.34
N THR A 85 -39.32 -5.23 7.24
CA THR A 85 -39.80 -3.96 6.70
C THR A 85 -41.32 -3.91 6.68
N GLU A 86 -41.86 -2.70 6.64
CA GLU A 86 -43.25 -2.47 6.30
C GLU A 86 -43.54 -2.80 4.83
N TRP A 87 -44.82 -2.96 4.51
CA TRP A 87 -45.28 -3.10 3.12
C TRP A 87 -45.05 -1.81 2.33
N GLN A 88 -44.44 -1.94 1.16
CA GLN A 88 -44.20 -0.84 0.22
C GLN A 88 -44.89 -1.13 -1.11
N ASP A 89 -45.50 -0.12 -1.73
CA ASP A 89 -45.96 -0.20 -3.12
C ASP A 89 -44.73 -0.21 -4.03
N ILE A 90 -44.49 -1.30 -4.76
CA ILE A 90 -43.26 -1.48 -5.54
C ILE A 90 -43.47 -1.42 -7.06
N ALA A 91 -44.68 -1.72 -7.53
CA ALA A 91 -44.99 -1.78 -8.95
C ALA A 91 -46.50 -1.68 -9.21
N THR A 92 -46.85 -1.38 -10.45
CA THR A 92 -48.19 -1.58 -11.01
C THR A 92 -48.13 -2.59 -12.15
N THR A 93 -49.18 -3.38 -12.33
CA THR A 93 -49.21 -4.43 -13.35
C THR A 93 -49.49 -3.89 -14.75
N SER A 94 -48.93 -4.59 -15.75
CA SER A 94 -49.24 -4.43 -17.18
C SER A 94 -49.38 -5.83 -17.80
N GLY A 95 -50.55 -6.16 -18.33
CA GLY A 95 -50.89 -7.49 -18.83
C GLY A 95 -50.82 -8.59 -17.75
N GLY A 96 -51.01 -8.22 -16.48
CA GLY A 96 -50.84 -9.10 -15.32
C GLY A 96 -49.38 -9.31 -14.87
N ASN A 97 -48.38 -8.84 -15.63
CA ASN A 97 -46.98 -8.88 -15.21
C ASN A 97 -46.61 -7.63 -14.42
N TRP A 98 -45.63 -7.73 -13.53
CA TRP A 98 -45.09 -6.59 -12.80
C TRP A 98 -43.57 -6.72 -12.63
N SER A 99 -42.90 -5.58 -12.55
CA SER A 99 -41.51 -5.48 -12.12
C SER A 99 -41.34 -4.17 -11.36
N GLY A 100 -40.62 -4.22 -10.25
CA GLY A 100 -40.45 -3.11 -9.34
C GLY A 100 -39.21 -3.25 -8.48
N LEU A 101 -38.96 -2.23 -7.65
CA LEU A 101 -37.87 -2.21 -6.70
C LEU A 101 -38.46 -2.19 -5.29
N LEU A 102 -38.08 -3.15 -4.46
CA LEU A 102 -38.24 -3.01 -3.02
C LEU A 102 -37.09 -2.15 -2.49
N THR A 103 -37.40 -0.91 -2.16
CA THR A 103 -36.42 0.07 -1.69
C THR A 103 -36.18 -0.05 -0.18
N LEU A 104 -35.05 0.47 0.29
CA LEU A 104 -34.71 0.56 1.73
C LEU A 104 -34.48 -0.80 2.40
N GLY A 105 -33.96 -1.78 1.68
CA GLY A 105 -33.42 -2.99 2.32
C GLY A 105 -32.19 -2.63 3.14
N GLN A 106 -32.20 -2.88 4.45
CA GLN A 106 -31.07 -2.56 5.34
C GLN A 106 -30.32 -3.83 5.74
N ARG A 107 -29.07 -3.66 6.21
CA ARG A 107 -28.27 -4.75 6.78
C ARG A 107 -29.05 -5.52 7.84
N SER A 108 -28.88 -6.84 7.83
CA SER A 108 -29.60 -7.75 8.73
C SER A 108 -28.71 -8.94 9.10
N SER A 109 -28.68 -9.27 10.38
CA SER A 109 -28.05 -10.51 10.87
C SER A 109 -28.86 -11.76 10.54
N HIS A 110 -30.10 -11.60 10.07
CA HIS A 110 -30.95 -12.69 9.64
C HIS A 110 -30.95 -12.82 8.12
N ARG A 111 -31.03 -14.06 7.62
CA ARG A 111 -31.48 -14.32 6.26
C ARG A 111 -32.94 -13.89 6.11
N LEU A 112 -33.25 -13.29 4.97
CA LEU A 112 -34.54 -12.68 4.69
C LEU A 112 -35.23 -13.39 3.54
N HIS A 113 -36.57 -13.39 3.52
CA HIS A 113 -37.37 -13.70 2.36
C HIS A 113 -38.18 -12.46 1.95
N VAL A 114 -38.51 -12.36 0.66
CA VAL A 114 -39.47 -11.36 0.18
C VAL A 114 -40.87 -11.92 0.31
N GLN A 115 -41.77 -11.14 0.90
CA GLN A 115 -43.21 -11.33 0.79
C GLN A 115 -43.80 -10.33 -0.21
N VAL A 116 -44.64 -10.82 -1.12
CA VAL A 116 -45.41 -10.01 -2.06
C VAL A 116 -46.91 -10.18 -1.85
N GLY A 117 -47.67 -9.14 -2.17
CA GLY A 117 -49.13 -9.13 -2.09
C GLY A 117 -49.74 -7.96 -2.85
N SER A 118 -51.06 -7.79 -2.74
CA SER A 118 -51.78 -6.64 -3.31
C SER A 118 -52.59 -5.94 -2.21
N PRO A 119 -52.79 -4.60 -2.27
CA PRO A 119 -53.56 -3.89 -1.25
C PRO A 119 -54.96 -4.50 -1.06
N GLY A 120 -55.33 -4.80 0.18
CA GLY A 120 -56.66 -5.35 0.50
C GLY A 120 -56.82 -6.87 0.26
N SER A 121 -55.85 -7.53 -0.37
CA SER A 121 -55.83 -8.99 -0.49
C SER A 121 -55.41 -9.65 0.83
N GLY A 122 -56.09 -10.73 1.21
CA GLY A 122 -55.69 -11.59 2.32
C GLY A 122 -54.61 -12.60 1.94
N THR A 123 -54.28 -12.73 0.65
CA THR A 123 -53.31 -13.70 0.14
C THR A 123 -51.95 -13.04 -0.06
N GLN A 124 -50.93 -13.66 0.53
CA GLN A 124 -49.54 -13.23 0.45
C GLN A 124 -48.70 -14.40 -0.03
N THR A 125 -47.67 -14.10 -0.83
CA THR A 125 -46.71 -15.10 -1.31
C THR A 125 -45.34 -14.76 -0.75
N THR A 126 -44.74 -15.72 -0.06
CA THR A 126 -43.33 -15.63 0.38
C THR A 126 -42.45 -16.30 -0.67
N GLY A 127 -41.41 -15.61 -1.13
CA GLY A 127 -40.37 -16.19 -1.97
C GLY A 127 -39.61 -17.30 -1.25
N GLY A 128 -39.06 -18.26 -2.00
CA GLY A 128 -38.33 -19.41 -1.44
C GLY A 128 -36.83 -19.18 -1.29
N GLN A 129 -36.28 -18.12 -1.89
CA GLN A 129 -34.84 -17.84 -1.90
C GLN A 129 -34.42 -16.99 -0.71
N ASP A 130 -33.27 -17.32 -0.14
CA ASP A 130 -32.63 -16.54 0.92
C ASP A 130 -32.06 -15.24 0.34
N ILE A 131 -32.40 -14.13 0.96
CA ILE A 131 -31.87 -12.80 0.67
C ILE A 131 -30.98 -12.38 1.83
N VAL A 132 -29.76 -11.98 1.50
CA VAL A 132 -28.80 -11.41 2.43
C VAL A 132 -28.52 -9.98 2.02
N ILE A 133 -28.57 -9.05 2.97
CA ILE A 133 -28.20 -7.65 2.77
C ILE A 133 -27.00 -7.38 3.66
N GLY A 134 -25.86 -7.09 3.04
CA GLY A 134 -24.56 -7.05 3.72
C GLY A 134 -23.52 -6.30 2.91
N HIS A 135 -22.33 -6.87 2.80
CA HIS A 135 -21.19 -6.25 2.12
C HIS A 135 -20.67 -7.18 1.03
N ILE A 136 -20.51 -6.65 -0.17
CA ILE A 136 -20.00 -7.40 -1.31
C ILE A 136 -18.65 -6.81 -1.71
N ILE A 137 -17.61 -7.61 -1.56
CA ILE A 137 -16.22 -7.24 -1.74
C ILE A 137 -15.65 -8.02 -2.92
N VAL A 138 -15.14 -7.34 -3.93
CA VAL A 138 -14.28 -7.97 -4.94
C VAL A 138 -12.84 -7.77 -4.52
N LEU A 139 -12.09 -8.87 -4.42
CA LEU A 139 -10.69 -8.84 -4.04
C LEU A 139 -9.79 -9.11 -5.24
N ILE A 140 -9.15 -8.05 -5.74
CA ILE A 140 -8.06 -8.17 -6.71
C ILE A 140 -6.75 -8.32 -5.96
N GLY A 141 -6.05 -9.43 -6.25
CA GLY A 141 -4.76 -9.72 -5.66
C GLY A 141 -3.84 -10.49 -6.59
N GLN A 142 -2.65 -10.80 -6.07
CA GLN A 142 -1.61 -11.54 -6.75
C GLN A 142 -1.36 -12.87 -6.03
N SER A 143 -0.13 -13.18 -5.65
CA SER A 143 0.23 -14.44 -5.01
C SER A 143 -0.20 -14.49 -3.55
N GLU A 144 -0.17 -13.36 -2.83
CA GLU A 144 -0.48 -13.28 -1.40
C GLU A 144 -1.95 -13.62 -1.14
N GLU A 145 -2.87 -13.05 -1.92
CA GLU A 145 -4.29 -13.34 -1.83
C GLU A 145 -4.62 -14.72 -2.37
N ALA A 146 -3.96 -15.13 -3.46
CA ALA A 146 -4.12 -16.49 -3.96
C ALA A 146 -3.71 -17.54 -2.91
N TYR A 147 -2.70 -17.28 -2.08
CA TYR A 147 -2.28 -18.18 -0.99
C TYR A 147 -3.30 -18.27 0.15
N MET A 148 -4.24 -17.33 0.26
CA MET A 148 -5.33 -17.36 1.24
C MET A 148 -6.58 -18.10 0.73
N LEU A 149 -6.75 -18.20 -0.59
CA LEU A 149 -8.00 -18.59 -1.23
C LEU A 149 -7.88 -19.88 -2.05
N SER A 150 -6.68 -20.16 -2.57
CA SER A 150 -6.42 -21.30 -3.46
C SER A 150 -6.41 -22.61 -2.67
N PRO A 151 -7.21 -23.62 -3.07
CA PRO A 151 -7.21 -24.92 -2.40
C PRO A 151 -5.85 -25.64 -2.47
N VAL A 152 -4.98 -25.28 -3.43
CA VAL A 152 -3.62 -25.87 -3.56
C VAL A 152 -2.67 -25.41 -2.45
N THR A 153 -2.96 -24.26 -1.82
CA THR A 153 -2.15 -23.72 -0.71
C THR A 153 -2.67 -24.09 0.67
N ASP A 154 -3.84 -24.75 0.76
CA ASP A 154 -4.38 -25.28 2.02
C ASP A 154 -3.68 -26.60 2.39
N THR A 155 -2.45 -26.51 2.90
CA THR A 155 -1.65 -27.70 3.23
C THR A 155 -2.30 -28.51 4.35
N THR A 156 -1.96 -29.81 4.44
CA THR A 156 -2.46 -30.68 5.53
C THR A 156 -2.13 -30.12 6.93
N LEU A 157 -1.03 -29.36 7.06
CA LEU A 157 -0.67 -28.68 8.30
C LEU A 157 -1.65 -27.55 8.64
N LEU A 158 -1.99 -26.70 7.66
CA LEU A 158 -3.01 -25.67 7.86
C LEU A 158 -4.39 -26.28 8.13
N GLN A 159 -4.73 -27.35 7.44
CA GLN A 159 -5.99 -28.08 7.65
C GLN A 159 -6.12 -28.60 9.08
N ALA A 160 -5.02 -29.05 9.68
CA ALA A 160 -5.00 -29.46 11.09
C ALA A 160 -5.15 -28.29 12.08
N LEU A 161 -4.93 -27.05 11.62
CA LEU A 161 -5.08 -25.80 12.38
C LEU A 161 -6.39 -25.06 12.06
N ARG A 162 -7.34 -25.70 11.38
CA ARG A 162 -8.63 -25.07 11.04
C ARG A 162 -9.36 -24.62 12.31
N PRO A 163 -9.84 -23.36 12.36
CA PRO A 163 -10.58 -22.88 13.51
C PRO A 163 -12.02 -23.37 13.43
N THR A 164 -12.69 -23.50 14.57
CA THR A 164 -14.16 -23.61 14.57
C THR A 164 -14.77 -22.30 14.10
N VAL A 165 -15.65 -22.34 13.10
CA VAL A 165 -16.37 -21.16 12.60
C VAL A 165 -17.42 -20.74 13.63
N MET A 166 -17.34 -19.49 14.10
CA MET A 166 -18.20 -18.94 15.15
C MET A 166 -19.59 -18.54 14.66
N ASP A 167 -19.68 -18.00 13.44
CA ASP A 167 -20.93 -17.66 12.75
C ASP A 167 -20.81 -18.10 11.29
N GLU A 168 -21.49 -19.20 10.94
CA GLU A 168 -21.47 -19.80 9.61
C GLU A 168 -22.19 -18.96 8.54
N ASP A 169 -22.89 -17.88 8.94
CA ASP A 169 -23.47 -16.89 8.04
C ASP A 169 -22.60 -15.64 7.88
N ALA A 170 -21.50 -15.49 8.63
CA ALA A 170 -20.66 -14.28 8.59
C ALA A 170 -19.99 -14.08 7.23
N LEU A 171 -19.41 -15.13 6.64
CA LEU A 171 -18.66 -15.05 5.39
C LEU A 171 -19.14 -16.09 4.37
N ARG A 172 -19.31 -15.61 3.14
CA ARG A 172 -19.46 -16.44 1.94
C ARG A 172 -18.47 -16.03 0.88
N VAL A 173 -18.14 -16.96 -0.01
CA VAL A 173 -17.14 -16.76 -1.05
C VAL A 173 -17.70 -17.15 -2.42
N VAL A 174 -17.28 -16.40 -3.42
CA VAL A 174 -17.50 -16.65 -4.85
C VAL A 174 -16.13 -16.75 -5.48
N THR A 175 -15.81 -17.88 -6.09
CA THR A 175 -14.50 -18.10 -6.71
C THR A 175 -14.64 -18.87 -8.02
N TYR A 176 -13.67 -18.70 -8.90
CA TYR A 176 -13.52 -19.46 -10.14
C TYR A 176 -12.49 -20.60 -9.99
N ARG A 177 -11.86 -20.74 -8.81
CA ARG A 177 -10.86 -21.77 -8.53
C ARG A 177 -11.46 -23.17 -8.59
N SER A 178 -10.61 -24.13 -8.91
CA SER A 178 -10.94 -25.55 -9.00
C SER A 178 -10.05 -26.39 -8.07
N GLY A 179 -10.58 -27.51 -7.57
CA GLY A 179 -9.84 -28.48 -6.74
C GLY A 179 -10.08 -28.31 -5.23
N GLY A 180 -9.55 -29.23 -4.42
CA GLY A 180 -9.83 -29.27 -2.98
C GLY A 180 -11.30 -29.58 -2.69
N GLU A 181 -11.93 -28.80 -1.81
CA GLU A 181 -13.36 -28.92 -1.44
C GLU A 181 -14.30 -28.12 -2.38
N TYR A 182 -13.76 -27.38 -3.36
CA TYR A 182 -14.59 -26.57 -4.26
C TYR A 182 -15.39 -27.45 -5.25
N PRO A 183 -16.69 -27.14 -5.49
CA PRO A 183 -17.57 -28.02 -6.25
C PRO A 183 -17.44 -27.92 -7.79
N GLY A 184 -16.83 -26.85 -8.31
CA GLY A 184 -16.77 -26.53 -9.74
C GLY A 184 -15.43 -25.94 -10.20
N THR A 185 -15.47 -25.26 -11.35
CA THR A 185 -14.26 -24.71 -12.03
C THR A 185 -14.46 -23.30 -12.58
N SER A 186 -15.57 -22.65 -12.23
CA SER A 186 -15.92 -21.29 -12.67
C SER A 186 -16.82 -20.65 -11.63
N TYR A 187 -16.97 -19.33 -11.67
CA TYR A 187 -17.89 -18.62 -10.79
C TYR A 187 -19.31 -19.19 -10.83
N ASP A 188 -19.84 -19.44 -12.02
CA ASP A 188 -21.21 -19.96 -12.19
C ASP A 188 -21.38 -21.39 -11.65
N THR A 189 -20.37 -22.25 -11.82
CA THR A 189 -20.43 -23.64 -11.36
C THR A 189 -20.15 -23.79 -9.87
N ASN A 190 -19.35 -22.89 -9.29
CA ASN A 190 -19.13 -22.82 -7.85
C ASN A 190 -20.29 -22.13 -7.12
N GLY A 191 -20.89 -21.09 -7.71
CA GLY A 191 -21.94 -20.30 -7.08
C GLY A 191 -21.45 -19.55 -5.83
N ILE A 192 -22.36 -19.32 -4.88
CA ILE A 192 -22.08 -18.67 -3.59
C ILE A 192 -21.88 -19.75 -2.52
N LEU A 193 -20.65 -19.88 -2.04
CA LEU A 193 -20.23 -20.92 -1.11
C LEU A 193 -20.20 -20.40 0.33
N PRO A 194 -20.84 -21.06 1.30
CA PRO A 194 -20.78 -20.66 2.70
C PRO A 194 -19.48 -21.12 3.36
N VAL A 195 -18.88 -20.30 4.24
CA VAL A 195 -17.73 -20.72 5.05
C VAL A 195 -18.25 -21.27 6.38
N THR A 196 -18.20 -22.60 6.53
CA THR A 196 -18.80 -23.34 7.65
C THR A 196 -17.79 -24.31 8.27
N ASN A 197 -18.17 -24.98 9.36
CA ASN A 197 -17.34 -26.05 9.94
C ASN A 197 -17.24 -27.28 9.02
N ASP A 198 -18.27 -27.54 8.21
CA ASP A 198 -18.31 -28.66 7.28
C ASP A 198 -17.62 -28.36 5.95
N THR A 199 -17.60 -27.09 5.55
CA THR A 199 -17.06 -26.62 4.25
C THR A 199 -16.37 -25.27 4.44
N MET A 200 -15.04 -25.27 4.50
CA MET A 200 -14.23 -24.06 4.71
C MET A 200 -13.42 -23.69 3.47
N TYR A 201 -13.16 -24.68 2.60
CA TYR A 201 -12.43 -24.60 1.32
C TYR A 201 -10.95 -24.21 1.42
N HIS A 202 -10.59 -23.34 2.37
CA HIS A 202 -9.23 -23.02 2.76
C HIS A 202 -9.21 -22.58 4.22
N SER A 203 -8.22 -23.01 5.00
CA SER A 203 -8.16 -22.73 6.45
C SER A 203 -8.18 -21.22 6.76
N ALA A 204 -7.52 -20.41 5.94
CA ALA A 204 -7.51 -18.95 6.08
C ALA A 204 -8.91 -18.30 5.97
N LEU A 205 -9.85 -18.90 5.23
CA LEU A 205 -11.24 -18.41 5.15
C LEU A 205 -11.98 -18.57 6.49
N GLY A 206 -11.69 -19.64 7.24
CA GLY A 206 -12.23 -19.80 8.60
C GLY A 206 -11.75 -18.73 9.56
N TYR A 207 -10.45 -18.41 9.51
CA TYR A 207 -9.88 -17.31 10.30
C TYR A 207 -10.46 -15.95 9.88
N MET A 208 -10.64 -15.72 8.58
CA MET A 208 -11.29 -14.52 8.05
C MET A 208 -12.74 -14.39 8.54
N SER A 209 -13.53 -15.46 8.43
CA SER A 209 -14.92 -15.53 8.88
C SER A 209 -15.04 -15.21 10.37
N ASN A 210 -14.19 -15.84 11.20
CA ASN A 210 -14.16 -15.57 12.63
C ASN A 210 -13.74 -14.14 12.95
N PHE A 211 -12.80 -13.57 12.20
CA PHE A 211 -12.39 -12.19 12.38
C PHE A 211 -13.55 -11.22 12.12
N PHE A 212 -14.31 -11.43 11.05
CA PHE A 212 -15.53 -10.67 10.78
C PHE A 212 -16.58 -10.87 11.87
N ALA A 213 -16.85 -12.11 12.29
CA ALA A 213 -17.84 -12.40 13.32
C ALA A 213 -17.52 -11.75 14.67
N GLN A 214 -16.23 -11.64 15.02
CA GLN A 214 -15.77 -11.01 16.26
C GLN A 214 -15.79 -9.48 16.20
N ASN A 215 -15.33 -8.90 15.08
CA ASN A 215 -15.11 -7.46 14.97
C ASN A 215 -16.28 -6.70 14.33
N ALA A 216 -17.21 -7.39 13.66
CA ALA A 216 -18.45 -6.84 13.12
C ALA A 216 -19.64 -7.81 13.34
N PRO A 217 -20.04 -8.06 14.60
CA PRO A 217 -21.04 -9.09 14.90
C PRO A 217 -22.37 -8.85 14.20
N GLY A 218 -22.91 -9.88 13.54
CA GLY A 218 -24.17 -9.82 12.82
C GLY A 218 -24.09 -9.23 11.40
N GLU A 219 -22.93 -8.73 10.99
CA GLU A 219 -22.69 -8.35 9.60
C GLU A 219 -22.51 -9.58 8.70
N ARG A 220 -22.77 -9.41 7.39
CA ARG A 220 -22.75 -10.49 6.40
C ARG A 220 -21.87 -10.09 5.24
N PHE A 221 -20.90 -10.93 4.89
CA PHE A 221 -19.88 -10.62 3.89
C PHE A 221 -19.93 -11.63 2.74
N LEU A 222 -19.86 -11.12 1.52
CA LEU A 222 -19.61 -11.88 0.31
C LEU A 222 -18.28 -11.44 -0.29
N LEU A 223 -17.32 -12.36 -0.35
CA LEU A 223 -16.03 -12.14 -0.98
C LEU A 223 -16.01 -12.76 -2.39
N ILE A 224 -15.72 -11.96 -3.41
CA ILE A 224 -15.45 -12.42 -4.77
C ILE A 224 -13.93 -12.49 -4.93
N ASP A 225 -13.41 -13.69 -5.11
CA ASP A 225 -12.00 -13.98 -5.35
C ASP A 225 -11.62 -13.68 -6.80
N ALA A 226 -10.93 -12.56 -7.03
CA ALA A 226 -10.31 -12.21 -8.30
C ALA A 226 -8.77 -12.21 -8.24
N ALA A 227 -8.18 -12.98 -7.31
CA ALA A 227 -6.75 -13.02 -7.09
C ALA A 227 -6.07 -14.11 -7.92
N VAL A 228 -4.92 -13.80 -8.55
CA VAL A 228 -4.14 -14.78 -9.35
C VAL A 228 -2.64 -14.62 -9.13
N SER A 229 -2.00 -15.69 -8.62
CA SER A 229 -0.56 -15.76 -8.44
C SER A 229 0.21 -15.62 -9.76
N GLY A 230 1.38 -14.96 -9.72
CA GLY A 230 2.29 -14.86 -10.87
C GLY A 230 1.84 -13.95 -12.03
N THR A 231 0.87 -13.05 -11.81
CA THR A 231 0.30 -12.19 -12.88
C THR A 231 0.56 -10.69 -12.64
N SER A 232 0.08 -9.76 -13.46
CA SER A 232 0.12 -8.29 -13.24
C SER A 232 -1.25 -7.65 -13.54
N TYR A 233 -1.54 -6.41 -13.09
CA TYR A 233 -2.82 -5.74 -13.44
C TYR A 233 -3.05 -5.69 -14.95
N ARG A 234 -1.96 -5.61 -15.70
CA ARG A 234 -2.01 -5.71 -17.14
C ARG A 234 -2.55 -7.06 -17.56
N ASN A 235 -2.09 -8.18 -17.01
CA ASN A 235 -2.65 -9.50 -17.35
C ASN A 235 -4.13 -9.63 -16.97
N LEU A 236 -4.59 -8.93 -15.93
CA LEU A 236 -6.03 -8.87 -15.65
C LEU A 236 -6.79 -8.09 -16.75
N ALA A 237 -6.29 -6.92 -17.11
CA ALA A 237 -6.98 -5.95 -17.96
C ALA A 237 -6.60 -6.03 -19.46
N SER A 238 -5.83 -7.03 -19.88
CA SER A 238 -5.38 -7.24 -21.27
C SER A 238 -5.54 -8.71 -21.61
N ASP A 239 -6.26 -9.01 -22.69
CA ASP A 239 -6.42 -10.38 -23.20
C ASP A 239 -5.29 -10.76 -24.19
N ALA A 240 -4.38 -9.83 -24.48
CA ALA A 240 -3.18 -10.15 -25.26
C ALA A 240 -2.35 -11.25 -24.58
N LEU A 241 -2.00 -12.29 -25.35
CA LEU A 241 -1.12 -13.38 -24.91
C LEU A 241 0.16 -12.81 -24.29
N ALA A 242 0.53 -13.32 -23.11
CA ALA A 242 1.61 -12.84 -22.27
C ALA A 242 2.87 -12.46 -23.06
N VAL A 243 3.36 -11.24 -22.83
CA VAL A 243 4.58 -10.71 -23.50
C VAL A 243 5.85 -11.13 -22.73
N SER A 244 5.72 -11.90 -21.65
CA SER A 244 6.85 -12.45 -20.91
C SER A 244 6.71 -13.96 -20.70
N ASN A 245 7.85 -14.65 -20.77
CA ASN A 245 7.97 -16.11 -20.75
C ASN A 245 7.60 -16.72 -19.38
N ASN A 246 7.32 -15.88 -18.37
CA ASN A 246 7.06 -16.25 -16.98
C ASN A 246 5.60 -15.96 -16.55
N GLU A 247 4.83 -15.27 -17.39
CA GLU A 247 3.42 -14.96 -17.15
C GLU A 247 2.56 -16.01 -17.87
N ALA A 248 2.27 -17.14 -17.22
CA ALA A 248 1.36 -18.12 -17.79
C ALA A 248 -0.04 -17.49 -18.02
N THR A 249 -0.65 -17.85 -19.14
CA THR A 249 -1.87 -17.30 -19.77
C THR A 249 -3.18 -17.56 -19.01
N ASP A 250 -3.14 -17.76 -17.70
CA ASP A 250 -4.26 -18.30 -16.91
C ASP A 250 -5.13 -17.22 -16.25
N ARG A 251 -4.88 -15.94 -16.54
CA ARG A 251 -5.69 -14.81 -16.05
C ARG A 251 -6.30 -14.06 -17.22
N THR A 252 -7.60 -14.29 -17.45
CA THR A 252 -8.40 -13.53 -18.41
C THR A 252 -9.36 -12.61 -17.67
N TRP A 253 -9.76 -11.49 -18.29
CA TRP A 253 -10.71 -10.56 -17.69
C TRP A 253 -12.03 -11.24 -17.30
N VAL A 254 -12.55 -12.06 -18.22
CA VAL A 254 -13.85 -12.72 -18.07
C VAL A 254 -13.81 -13.77 -16.98
N GLU A 255 -12.81 -14.66 -16.97
CA GLU A 255 -12.82 -15.81 -16.05
C GLU A 255 -12.37 -15.43 -14.65
N SER A 256 -11.43 -14.49 -14.51
CA SER A 256 -10.83 -14.16 -13.20
C SER A 256 -11.47 -12.96 -12.50
N PHE A 257 -12.30 -12.15 -13.17
CA PHE A 257 -12.88 -10.95 -12.57
C PHE A 257 -14.33 -10.70 -13.01
N ALA A 258 -14.55 -10.40 -14.29
CA ALA A 258 -15.85 -9.97 -14.78
C ALA A 258 -16.95 -11.04 -14.61
N GLY A 259 -16.61 -12.33 -14.65
CA GLY A 259 -17.55 -13.41 -14.39
C GLY A 259 -18.20 -13.32 -13.00
N GLY A 260 -17.40 -13.04 -11.97
CA GLY A 260 -17.91 -12.89 -10.60
C GLY A 260 -18.85 -11.68 -10.46
N VAL A 261 -18.50 -10.56 -11.10
CA VAL A 261 -19.36 -9.35 -11.14
C VAL A 261 -20.66 -9.62 -11.93
N ARG A 262 -20.58 -10.32 -13.07
CA ARG A 262 -21.77 -10.67 -13.88
C ARG A 262 -22.73 -11.61 -13.16
N MET A 263 -22.22 -12.52 -12.34
CA MET A 263 -23.05 -13.39 -11.51
C MET A 263 -23.95 -12.58 -10.56
N LEU A 264 -23.42 -11.51 -9.97
CA LEU A 264 -24.21 -10.57 -9.15
C LEU A 264 -25.25 -9.81 -9.96
N ARG A 265 -24.85 -9.31 -11.13
CA ARG A 265 -25.72 -8.56 -12.03
C ARG A 265 -26.88 -9.38 -12.57
N ALA A 266 -26.75 -10.70 -12.65
CA ALA A 266 -27.82 -11.60 -13.09
C ALA A 266 -29.10 -11.48 -12.22
N TYR A 267 -28.98 -10.98 -10.99
CA TYR A 267 -30.11 -10.66 -10.11
C TYR A 267 -30.12 -9.18 -9.66
N GLY A 268 -29.36 -8.32 -10.35
CA GLY A 268 -29.45 -6.87 -10.27
C GLY A 268 -28.75 -6.20 -9.08
N THR A 269 -27.69 -6.81 -8.55
CA THR A 269 -26.78 -6.16 -7.58
C THR A 269 -25.41 -5.87 -8.20
N GLU A 270 -24.61 -5.05 -7.52
CA GLU A 270 -23.19 -4.77 -7.80
C GLU A 270 -22.37 -4.98 -6.53
N PRO A 271 -21.04 -5.19 -6.64
CA PRO A 271 -20.14 -5.08 -5.51
C PRO A 271 -20.17 -3.68 -4.88
N GLY A 272 -20.12 -3.59 -3.56
CA GLY A 272 -19.95 -2.30 -2.87
C GLY A 272 -18.52 -1.80 -2.88
N MET A 273 -17.55 -2.72 -2.84
CA MET A 273 -16.13 -2.39 -2.76
C MET A 273 -15.28 -3.28 -3.66
N LEU A 274 -14.36 -2.66 -4.39
CA LEU A 274 -13.24 -3.30 -5.08
C LEU A 274 -11.99 -3.10 -4.23
N MET A 275 -11.58 -4.13 -3.49
CA MET A 275 -10.33 -4.12 -2.74
C MET A 275 -9.16 -4.55 -3.62
N SER A 276 -8.05 -3.85 -3.51
CA SER A 276 -6.81 -4.23 -4.18
C SER A 276 -5.56 -3.97 -3.36
N THR A 277 -4.62 -4.92 -3.40
CA THR A 277 -3.35 -4.90 -2.64
C THR A 277 -2.14 -5.23 -3.52
N TRP A 278 -2.23 -4.89 -4.79
CA TRP A 278 -1.23 -5.30 -5.75
C TRP A 278 -0.05 -4.33 -5.82
N THR A 279 0.99 -4.57 -5.03
CA THR A 279 2.09 -3.62 -4.86
C THR A 279 3.42 -4.06 -5.48
N ALA A 280 3.54 -5.32 -5.94
CA ALA A 280 4.77 -5.87 -6.55
C ALA A 280 4.97 -5.44 -8.02
N ALA A 281 3.87 -5.16 -8.73
CA ALA A 281 3.88 -4.87 -10.15
C ALA A 281 3.12 -3.56 -10.38
N PRO A 282 3.74 -2.54 -11.00
CA PRO A 282 4.71 -2.70 -12.09
C PRO A 282 6.17 -2.31 -11.75
N ALA A 283 6.64 -2.51 -10.51
CA ALA A 283 8.02 -2.31 -10.06
C ALA A 283 8.66 -1.02 -10.61
N THR A 284 8.04 0.12 -10.35
CA THR A 284 8.52 1.42 -10.79
C THR A 284 9.21 2.15 -9.67
N THR A 285 10.35 2.75 -9.96
CA THR A 285 10.89 3.82 -9.13
C THR A 285 9.98 5.04 -9.19
N SER A 286 10.04 5.90 -8.18
CA SER A 286 9.21 7.11 -8.04
C SER A 286 7.70 6.84 -8.12
N ASP A 287 6.94 7.80 -8.63
CA ASP A 287 5.47 7.76 -8.67
C ASP A 287 4.88 6.89 -9.80
N GLY A 288 5.68 5.96 -10.34
CA GLY A 288 5.28 5.19 -11.51
C GLY A 288 4.14 4.20 -11.27
N TYR A 289 3.86 3.84 -10.01
CA TYR A 289 2.77 2.92 -9.68
C TYR A 289 1.43 3.58 -9.97
N ARG A 290 1.18 4.75 -9.35
CA ARG A 290 0.02 5.59 -9.59
C ARG A 290 -0.14 5.90 -11.07
N LEU A 291 0.91 6.44 -11.70
CA LEU A 291 0.87 6.90 -13.09
C LEU A 291 0.55 5.80 -14.11
N ARG A 292 0.90 4.53 -13.82
CA ARG A 292 0.58 3.40 -14.71
C ARG A 292 -0.83 2.87 -14.50
N LEU A 293 -1.32 2.86 -13.25
CA LEU A 293 -2.63 2.32 -12.92
C LEU A 293 -3.75 3.35 -12.98
N TYR A 294 -3.41 4.65 -13.01
CA TYR A 294 -4.38 5.74 -13.11
C TYR A 294 -5.42 5.52 -14.21
N PRO A 295 -5.05 5.11 -15.44
CA PRO A 295 -6.03 4.82 -16.49
C PRO A 295 -6.99 3.67 -16.15
N LEU A 296 -6.53 2.64 -15.45
CA LEU A 296 -7.35 1.47 -15.16
C LEU A 296 -8.54 1.81 -14.24
N TYR A 297 -8.35 2.77 -13.33
CA TYR A 297 -9.37 3.23 -12.39
C TYR A 297 -10.13 4.47 -12.88
N THR A 298 -9.56 5.28 -13.78
CA THR A 298 -10.17 6.57 -14.17
C THR A 298 -10.53 6.68 -15.65
N GLY A 299 -10.07 5.76 -16.49
CA GLY A 299 -10.13 5.87 -17.93
C GLY A 299 -9.33 7.04 -18.51
N ARG A 300 -8.51 7.74 -17.73
CA ARG A 300 -7.70 8.89 -18.18
C ARG A 300 -6.27 8.70 -17.73
N TYR A 301 -5.34 9.44 -18.33
CA TYR A 301 -4.02 9.58 -17.73
C TYR A 301 -4.07 10.55 -16.56
N ALA A 302 -3.09 10.45 -15.65
CA ALA A 302 -2.97 11.40 -14.56
C ALA A 302 -2.73 12.84 -15.09
N GLN A 303 -3.02 13.86 -14.29
CA GLN A 303 -2.99 15.26 -14.75
C GLN A 303 -1.60 15.68 -15.24
N GLU A 304 -0.54 15.27 -14.54
CA GLU A 304 0.87 15.48 -14.91
C GLU A 304 1.30 14.72 -16.16
N GLN A 305 0.56 13.66 -16.54
CA GLN A 305 0.71 12.96 -17.82
C GLN A 305 -0.15 13.60 -18.93
N GLY A 306 -0.76 14.75 -18.66
CA GLY A 306 -1.58 15.52 -19.60
C GLY A 306 -3.08 15.30 -19.48
N GLY A 307 -3.57 14.41 -18.60
CA GLY A 307 -4.99 14.25 -18.29
C GLY A 307 -5.87 13.75 -19.45
N ALA A 308 -5.26 13.30 -20.55
CA ALA A 308 -5.98 12.86 -21.74
C ALA A 308 -6.80 11.60 -21.45
N ALA A 309 -7.89 11.40 -22.19
CA ALA A 309 -8.61 10.13 -22.14
C ALA A 309 -7.68 9.00 -22.57
N TYR A 310 -7.69 7.91 -21.82
CA TYR A 310 -7.01 6.68 -22.20
C TYR A 310 -7.71 6.07 -23.40
N VAL A 311 -6.96 5.51 -24.34
CA VAL A 311 -7.52 4.84 -25.52
C VAL A 311 -7.24 3.35 -25.38
N LEU A 312 -8.30 2.54 -25.34
CA LEU A 312 -8.15 1.09 -25.19
C LEU A 312 -7.26 0.49 -26.26
N GLY A 313 -6.47 -0.51 -25.87
CA GLY A 313 -5.47 -1.15 -26.72
C GLY A 313 -4.28 -0.25 -27.07
N GLN A 314 -4.22 0.98 -26.53
CA GLN A 314 -3.15 1.94 -26.76
C GLN A 314 -2.64 2.55 -25.46
N ASP A 315 -1.36 2.37 -25.16
CA ASP A 315 -0.68 3.13 -24.11
C ASP A 315 0.57 3.80 -24.68
N ALA A 316 0.39 5.00 -25.21
CA ALA A 316 1.47 5.77 -25.84
C ALA A 316 2.53 6.25 -24.83
N ILE A 317 2.23 6.21 -23.52
CA ILE A 317 3.09 6.76 -22.46
C ILE A 317 3.92 5.65 -21.81
N ASN A 318 3.30 4.53 -21.41
CA ASN A 318 4.00 3.44 -20.72
C ASN A 318 4.22 2.19 -21.59
N ASN A 319 3.71 2.17 -22.83
CA ASN A 319 3.80 1.03 -23.75
C ASN A 319 3.21 -0.28 -23.18
N ARG A 320 2.19 -0.16 -22.32
CA ARG A 320 1.45 -1.26 -21.69
C ARG A 320 -0.07 -1.07 -21.90
N PRO A 321 -0.59 -1.43 -23.08
CA PRO A 321 -2.00 -1.24 -23.39
C PRO A 321 -2.92 -2.10 -22.51
N TYR A 322 -4.08 -1.56 -22.17
CA TYR A 322 -5.19 -2.22 -21.49
C TYR A 322 -6.35 -2.42 -22.49
N ASP A 323 -6.91 -3.62 -22.50
CA ASP A 323 -8.13 -3.95 -23.24
C ASP A 323 -9.40 -3.68 -22.43
N TYR A 324 -9.30 -3.60 -21.11
CA TYR A 324 -10.42 -3.36 -20.20
C TYR A 324 -10.07 -2.32 -19.14
N LEU A 325 -11.10 -1.70 -18.59
CA LEU A 325 -11.00 -0.78 -17.46
C LEU A 325 -11.90 -1.29 -16.34
N PHE A 326 -11.60 -0.96 -15.09
CA PHE A 326 -12.53 -1.26 -14.00
C PHE A 326 -13.81 -0.46 -14.18
N TYR A 327 -13.69 0.82 -14.52
CA TYR A 327 -14.81 1.73 -14.75
C TYR A 327 -14.73 2.29 -16.17
N ASP A 328 -15.88 2.48 -16.82
CA ASP A 328 -15.95 3.18 -18.11
C ASP A 328 -16.23 4.67 -17.90
N LEU A 329 -15.20 5.43 -17.50
CA LEU A 329 -15.35 6.88 -17.34
C LEU A 329 -15.11 7.67 -18.64
N THR A 330 -14.78 6.98 -19.73
CA THR A 330 -14.51 7.61 -21.04
C THR A 330 -15.63 7.45 -22.05
N GLY A 331 -16.58 6.53 -21.80
CA GLY A 331 -17.62 6.15 -22.75
C GLY A 331 -17.11 5.23 -23.87
N GLN A 332 -16.03 4.48 -23.62
CA GLN A 332 -15.43 3.55 -24.59
C GLN A 332 -16.00 2.11 -24.52
N GLY A 333 -16.97 1.85 -23.66
CA GLY A 333 -17.80 0.65 -23.67
C GLY A 333 -17.15 -0.63 -23.13
N ARG A 334 -16.20 -0.54 -22.19
CA ARG A 334 -15.48 -1.71 -21.63
C ARG A 334 -15.26 -1.72 -20.10
N GLY A 335 -15.90 -0.81 -19.38
CA GLY A 335 -15.89 -0.83 -17.90
C GLY A 335 -16.71 -1.99 -17.35
N GLU A 336 -16.33 -2.51 -16.19
CA GLU A 336 -17.05 -3.62 -15.55
C GLU A 336 -17.71 -3.22 -14.24
N LEU A 337 -17.33 -2.12 -13.58
CA LEU A 337 -17.94 -1.64 -12.34
C LEU A 337 -18.64 -0.31 -12.57
N ASP A 338 -19.65 -0.04 -11.74
CA ASP A 338 -20.40 1.21 -11.72
C ASP A 338 -19.83 2.12 -10.61
N PRO A 339 -19.21 3.27 -10.93
CA PRO A 339 -18.60 4.16 -9.94
C PRO A 339 -19.63 4.79 -8.98
N ALA A 340 -20.93 4.75 -9.30
CA ALA A 340 -21.99 5.17 -8.38
C ALA A 340 -22.36 4.08 -7.35
N LYS A 341 -21.92 2.83 -7.57
CA LYS A 341 -22.29 1.66 -6.76
C LYS A 341 -21.09 0.87 -6.23
N THR A 342 -19.88 1.14 -6.68
CA THR A 342 -18.68 0.45 -6.23
C THR A 342 -17.59 1.46 -5.96
N MET A 343 -16.95 1.34 -4.80
CA MET A 343 -15.78 2.11 -4.43
C MET A 343 -14.52 1.27 -4.60
N ALA A 344 -13.45 1.82 -5.20
CA ALA A 344 -12.14 1.20 -5.15
C ALA A 344 -11.45 1.50 -3.82
N TYR A 345 -10.75 0.51 -3.28
CA TYR A 345 -10.01 0.64 -2.03
C TYR A 345 -8.66 -0.04 -2.14
N PHE A 346 -7.60 0.73 -1.98
CA PHE A 346 -6.25 0.20 -1.91
C PHE A 346 -5.90 -0.12 -0.46
N TYR A 347 -5.41 -1.34 -0.24
CA TYR A 347 -4.88 -1.75 1.06
C TYR A 347 -3.48 -2.35 0.89
N GLY A 348 -2.68 -2.27 1.95
CA GLY A 348 -1.27 -2.65 1.89
C GLY A 348 -0.33 -1.44 1.74
N PRO A 349 0.93 -1.63 1.32
CA PRO A 349 1.49 -2.86 0.79
C PRO A 349 1.60 -3.97 1.83
N HIS A 350 1.74 -5.19 1.34
CA HIS A 350 2.27 -6.29 2.13
C HIS A 350 3.80 -6.19 2.23
N ARG A 351 4.41 -7.06 3.02
CA ARG A 351 5.86 -7.07 3.26
C ARG A 351 6.60 -7.68 2.06
N PHE A 352 7.56 -6.95 1.48
CA PHE A 352 8.49 -7.51 0.49
C PHE A 352 9.88 -7.64 1.09
N GLU A 353 10.36 -8.87 1.19
CA GLU A 353 11.71 -9.17 1.70
C GLU A 353 12.78 -9.27 0.60
N ASN A 354 12.43 -8.96 -0.66
CA ASN A 354 13.28 -9.18 -1.83
C ASN A 354 14.36 -8.08 -2.06
N SER A 355 15.42 -8.45 -2.78
CA SER A 355 16.57 -7.72 -3.36
C SER A 355 16.31 -6.40 -4.12
N GLU A 356 15.07 -5.95 -4.24
CA GLU A 356 14.78 -4.64 -4.82
C GLU A 356 15.28 -3.54 -3.86
N LEU A 357 16.03 -2.57 -4.40
CA LEU A 357 16.57 -1.45 -3.63
C LEU A 357 15.47 -0.83 -2.76
N THR A 358 15.77 -0.65 -1.47
CA THR A 358 14.86 -0.10 -0.46
C THR A 358 14.07 1.14 -0.93
N ALA A 359 14.67 1.97 -1.78
CA ALA A 359 14.03 3.13 -2.39
C ALA A 359 12.78 2.78 -3.24
N THR A 360 12.80 1.73 -4.06
CA THR A 360 11.68 1.39 -4.97
C THR A 360 10.41 1.03 -4.20
N LYS A 361 10.55 0.34 -3.07
CA LYS A 361 9.41 -0.06 -2.23
C LYS A 361 8.82 1.13 -1.46
N GLN A 362 9.70 2.00 -0.94
CA GLN A 362 9.29 3.27 -0.36
C GLN A 362 8.55 4.13 -1.38
N ASP A 363 9.10 4.26 -2.58
CA ASP A 363 8.49 5.01 -3.68
C ASP A 363 7.11 4.45 -4.05
N THR A 364 6.97 3.12 -4.10
CA THR A 364 5.68 2.48 -4.37
C THR A 364 4.64 2.81 -3.28
N ARG A 365 5.02 2.78 -2.00
CA ARG A 365 4.13 3.21 -0.89
C ARG A 365 3.68 4.65 -1.06
N VAL A 366 4.64 5.55 -1.28
CA VAL A 366 4.37 6.97 -1.50
C VAL A 366 3.46 7.16 -2.71
N SER A 367 3.71 6.41 -3.79
CA SER A 367 2.90 6.47 -5.01
C SER A 367 1.45 6.01 -4.80
N ILE A 368 1.22 4.95 -4.00
CA ILE A 368 -0.13 4.52 -3.62
C ILE A 368 -0.85 5.61 -2.81
N ARG A 369 -0.17 6.21 -1.83
CA ARG A 369 -0.71 7.32 -1.03
C ARG A 369 -1.09 8.50 -1.93
N ASN A 370 -0.18 8.93 -2.81
CA ASN A 370 -0.44 9.98 -3.79
C ASN A 370 -1.64 9.66 -4.70
N PHE A 371 -1.87 8.38 -5.05
CA PHE A 371 -2.99 8.00 -5.91
C PHE A 371 -4.33 8.26 -5.25
N VAL A 372 -4.39 8.03 -3.95
CA VAL A 372 -5.58 8.34 -3.17
C VAL A 372 -5.72 9.86 -2.98
N ASP A 373 -4.61 10.56 -2.73
CA ASP A 373 -4.60 12.01 -2.50
C ASP A 373 -5.03 12.84 -3.72
N ASP A 374 -5.08 12.23 -4.91
CA ASP A 374 -5.66 12.84 -6.11
C ASP A 374 -7.18 13.13 -5.99
N GLY A 375 -7.85 12.63 -4.93
CA GLY A 375 -9.23 13.01 -4.60
C GLY A 375 -10.28 12.44 -5.55
N LEU A 376 -10.06 11.24 -6.08
CA LEU A 376 -10.96 10.56 -7.00
C LEU A 376 -12.23 10.09 -6.27
N SER A 377 -13.41 10.55 -6.71
CA SER A 377 -14.69 10.36 -5.99
C SER A 377 -15.14 8.91 -5.83
N HIS A 378 -14.61 7.99 -6.63
CA HIS A 378 -14.92 6.55 -6.59
C HIS A 378 -13.78 5.72 -5.99
N ILE A 379 -12.78 6.36 -5.39
CA ILE A 379 -11.69 5.72 -4.66
C ILE A 379 -11.76 6.18 -3.20
N LEU A 380 -11.70 5.23 -2.28
CA LEU A 380 -11.69 5.51 -0.85
C LEU A 380 -10.31 6.03 -0.40
N PRO A 381 -10.28 6.87 0.65
CA PRO A 381 -9.04 7.24 1.29
C PRO A 381 -8.26 6.00 1.73
N PHE A 382 -6.93 6.13 1.80
CA PHE A 382 -6.06 5.08 2.30
C PHE A 382 -6.22 5.07 3.82
N ALA A 383 -7.20 4.31 4.25
CA ALA A 383 -7.70 4.35 5.62
C ALA A 383 -7.49 3.03 6.35
N GLY A 384 -6.70 2.09 5.83
CA GLY A 384 -6.46 0.79 6.46
C GLY A 384 -5.01 0.53 6.84
N PRO A 385 -4.76 -0.48 7.68
CA PRO A 385 -3.42 -0.83 8.11
C PRO A 385 -2.58 -1.40 6.96
N GLU A 386 -1.30 -1.04 6.93
CA GLU A 386 -0.31 -1.79 6.17
C GLU A 386 -0.13 -3.17 6.80
N ILE A 387 -0.15 -4.21 5.99
CA ILE A 387 -0.17 -5.59 6.48
C ILE A 387 1.26 -6.12 6.50
N LEU A 388 1.95 -5.89 7.61
CA LEU A 388 3.39 -6.16 7.73
C LEU A 388 3.72 -7.28 8.73
N SER A 389 2.86 -7.52 9.72
CA SER A 389 3.13 -8.45 10.83
C SER A 389 2.59 -9.86 10.57
N TYR A 390 3.16 -10.57 9.59
CA TYR A 390 2.88 -11.99 9.31
C TYR A 390 4.16 -12.76 8.94
N GLU A 391 4.12 -14.09 9.08
CA GLU A 391 5.20 -14.99 8.71
C GLU A 391 5.26 -15.21 7.20
N SER A 392 6.39 -14.90 6.55
CA SER A 392 6.63 -15.27 5.14
C SER A 392 6.81 -16.79 4.96
N GLY A 393 6.67 -17.29 3.73
CA GLY A 393 6.77 -18.69 3.30
C GLY A 393 8.13 -19.36 3.44
N PHE A 394 8.96 -18.87 4.35
CA PHE A 394 10.29 -19.37 4.66
C PHE A 394 10.30 -20.77 5.31
N GLN A 395 9.16 -21.30 5.79
CA GLN A 395 9.11 -22.66 6.34
C GLN A 395 8.77 -23.73 5.28
N ALA A 396 9.54 -24.84 5.30
CA ALA A 396 9.29 -26.17 4.73
C ALA A 396 9.40 -26.39 3.19
N ILE A 397 10.59 -26.79 2.74
CA ILE A 397 10.74 -27.75 1.63
C ILE A 397 10.84 -29.16 2.24
N GLY A 398 9.73 -29.89 2.28
CA GLY A 398 9.69 -31.34 2.57
C GLY A 398 8.72 -31.78 3.67
N SER A 399 8.39 -33.08 3.69
CA SER A 399 7.53 -33.74 4.70
C SER A 399 8.27 -34.06 6.02
N SER A 400 9.47 -33.54 6.21
CA SER A 400 10.27 -33.66 7.43
C SER A 400 10.62 -32.26 7.93
N TYR A 401 10.28 -31.98 9.18
CA TYR A 401 10.65 -30.77 9.95
C TYR A 401 12.16 -30.64 10.22
N GLU A 402 13.01 -31.34 9.47
CA GLU A 402 14.46 -31.22 9.57
C GLU A 402 14.89 -30.04 8.71
N LEU A 403 14.94 -28.86 9.35
CA LEU A 403 15.61 -27.66 8.84
C LEU A 403 17.03 -28.06 8.49
N THR A 404 17.31 -28.19 7.19
CA THR A 404 18.67 -28.24 6.68
C THR A 404 18.75 -27.31 5.49
N ARG A 405 19.81 -26.49 5.44
CA ARG A 405 20.14 -25.63 4.29
C ARG A 405 20.03 -26.34 2.94
N ALA A 406 20.37 -27.63 2.87
CA ALA A 406 20.28 -28.43 1.64
C ALA A 406 18.84 -28.51 1.07
N ALA A 407 17.81 -28.43 1.91
CA ALA A 407 16.41 -28.37 1.48
C ALA A 407 15.99 -26.95 1.06
N ALA A 408 16.49 -25.92 1.75
CA ALA A 408 16.23 -24.50 1.44
C ALA A 408 16.89 -24.02 0.13
N MET A 409 18.00 -24.65 -0.28
CA MET A 409 18.73 -24.32 -1.51
C MET A 409 17.96 -24.56 -2.83
N ASN A 410 16.77 -25.17 -2.80
CA ASN A 410 16.00 -25.43 -4.03
C ASN A 410 15.05 -24.30 -4.44
N TRP A 411 14.53 -23.47 -3.52
CA TRP A 411 13.81 -22.19 -3.74
C TRP A 411 13.21 -21.69 -2.40
N ILE A 412 13.39 -20.42 -2.02
CA ILE A 412 12.81 -19.86 -0.78
C ILE A 412 11.75 -18.81 -1.14
N ASP A 413 10.56 -18.92 -0.53
CA ASP A 413 9.45 -17.99 -0.72
C ASP A 413 9.45 -16.89 0.35
N TYR A 414 10.30 -15.86 0.17
CA TYR A 414 10.40 -14.74 1.10
C TYR A 414 9.24 -13.74 0.96
N ALA A 415 8.60 -13.69 -0.20
CA ALA A 415 7.65 -12.64 -0.57
C ALA A 415 6.23 -12.94 -0.10
N HIS A 416 5.82 -14.20 -0.10
CA HIS A 416 4.44 -14.57 0.17
C HIS A 416 4.22 -15.05 1.61
N PRO A 417 2.98 -15.01 2.13
CA PRO A 417 2.65 -15.56 3.45
C PRO A 417 2.94 -17.06 3.53
N SER A 418 3.33 -17.54 4.71
CA SER A 418 3.54 -18.97 4.95
C SER A 418 2.26 -19.78 4.77
N LYS A 419 2.38 -20.90 4.07
CA LYS A 419 1.29 -21.88 3.91
C LYS A 419 1.34 -23.02 4.94
N PHE A 420 2.11 -22.84 6.02
CA PHE A 420 2.42 -23.89 6.99
C PHE A 420 2.18 -23.49 8.44
N SER A 421 1.90 -22.22 8.72
CA SER A 421 1.65 -21.71 10.08
C SER A 421 0.41 -20.82 10.11
N GLU A 422 -0.22 -20.73 11.28
CA GLU A 422 -1.32 -19.77 11.52
C GLU A 422 -0.87 -18.31 11.38
N ASP A 423 0.42 -18.05 11.57
CA ASP A 423 1.03 -16.74 11.41
C ASP A 423 1.28 -16.34 9.94
N GLY A 424 1.09 -17.26 8.99
CA GLY A 424 1.21 -17.01 7.55
C GLY A 424 -0.09 -16.59 6.87
N SER A 425 -0.62 -17.42 5.98
CA SER A 425 -1.84 -17.12 5.21
C SER A 425 -3.09 -16.89 6.07
N PRO A 426 -3.31 -17.57 7.23
CA PRO A 426 -4.42 -17.23 8.10
C PRO A 426 -4.30 -15.83 8.72
N ARG A 427 -3.10 -15.46 9.19
CA ARG A 427 -2.82 -14.10 9.70
C ARG A 427 -3.03 -13.03 8.63
N ARG A 428 -2.55 -13.27 7.41
CA ARG A 428 -2.79 -12.40 6.25
C ARG A 428 -4.30 -12.22 5.98
N ALA A 429 -5.10 -13.28 6.14
CA ALA A 429 -6.54 -13.23 5.94
C ALA A 429 -7.26 -12.40 7.01
N GLN A 430 -6.83 -12.49 8.27
CA GLN A 430 -7.34 -11.63 9.35
C GLN A 430 -7.05 -10.15 9.07
N TYR A 431 -5.83 -9.80 8.66
CA TYR A 431 -5.52 -8.41 8.30
C TYR A 431 -6.20 -7.93 7.01
N THR A 432 -6.48 -8.83 6.07
CA THR A 432 -7.28 -8.50 4.88
C THR A 432 -8.73 -8.22 5.26
N ALA A 433 -9.32 -9.01 6.18
CA ALA A 433 -10.63 -8.71 6.76
C ALA A 433 -10.62 -7.38 7.52
N LEU A 434 -9.59 -7.10 8.32
CA LEU A 434 -9.46 -5.81 8.99
C LEU A 434 -9.43 -4.66 7.98
N ALA A 435 -8.61 -4.76 6.92
CA ALA A 435 -8.57 -3.75 5.86
C ALA A 435 -9.96 -3.56 5.22
N ALA A 436 -10.73 -4.64 5.02
CA ALA A 436 -12.10 -4.56 4.51
C ALA A 436 -13.02 -3.80 5.46
N LEU A 437 -12.93 -4.03 6.77
CA LEU A 437 -13.71 -3.31 7.78
C LEU A 437 -13.42 -1.80 7.76
N TYR A 438 -12.15 -1.40 7.62
CA TYR A 438 -11.75 -0.01 7.41
C TYR A 438 -12.32 0.58 6.11
N GLY A 439 -12.25 -0.14 5.00
CA GLY A 439 -12.81 0.31 3.73
C GLY A 439 -14.33 0.45 3.75
N LEU A 440 -15.01 -0.35 4.57
CA LEU A 440 -16.47 -0.28 4.76
C LEU A 440 -16.89 0.74 5.82
N GLY A 441 -15.97 1.20 6.67
CA GLY A 441 -16.28 2.08 7.82
C GLY A 441 -17.17 1.41 8.87
N ILE A 442 -16.94 0.13 9.15
CA ILE A 442 -17.76 -0.66 10.08
C ILE A 442 -16.90 -1.51 11.02
N GLY A 443 -17.49 -1.99 12.11
CA GLY A 443 -16.85 -2.95 13.02
C GLY A 443 -16.16 -2.26 14.19
N PRO A 444 -14.86 -2.50 14.44
CA PRO A 444 -14.15 -1.92 15.58
C PRO A 444 -14.08 -0.39 15.45
N ASP A 445 -13.99 0.33 16.58
CA ASP A 445 -14.01 1.80 16.60
C ASP A 445 -12.94 2.39 15.68
N ALA A 446 -11.74 1.81 15.69
CA ALA A 446 -10.64 2.20 14.80
C ALA A 446 -11.00 2.16 13.31
N ALA A 447 -11.79 1.17 12.88
CA ALA A 447 -12.25 1.07 11.49
C ALA A 447 -13.34 2.10 11.16
N GLN A 448 -14.20 2.44 12.13
CA GLN A 448 -15.25 3.44 11.96
C GLN A 448 -14.71 4.87 11.96
N SER A 449 -13.69 5.16 12.78
CA SER A 449 -13.02 6.46 12.83
C SER A 449 -11.89 6.60 11.80
N HIS A 450 -11.55 5.52 11.09
CA HIS A 450 -10.42 5.45 10.16
C HIS A 450 -9.06 5.73 10.82
N ASP A 451 -8.96 5.36 12.10
CA ASP A 451 -7.78 5.50 12.94
C ASP A 451 -6.76 4.38 12.69
N VAL A 452 -5.92 4.58 11.66
CA VAL A 452 -4.81 3.66 11.36
C VAL A 452 -3.62 4.00 12.27
N PRO A 453 -3.13 3.05 13.08
CA PRO A 453 -2.01 3.31 13.97
C PRO A 453 -0.76 3.76 13.23
N GLU A 454 -0.17 4.85 13.70
CA GLU A 454 1.08 5.38 13.18
C GLU A 454 1.84 6.14 14.27
N PHE A 455 3.11 6.47 14.02
CA PHE A 455 3.82 7.38 14.90
C PHE A 455 3.49 8.82 14.51
N ASN A 456 2.58 9.45 15.25
CA ASN A 456 2.20 10.86 15.07
C ASN A 456 2.56 11.72 16.29
N GLN A 457 3.17 11.13 17.31
CA GLN A 457 3.66 11.83 18.49
C GLN A 457 5.09 11.42 18.81
N ALA A 458 5.88 12.39 19.27
CA ALA A 458 7.26 12.16 19.67
C ALA A 458 7.66 12.98 20.90
N TYR A 459 8.59 12.43 21.68
CA TYR A 459 9.27 13.11 22.77
C TYR A 459 10.77 12.90 22.62
N TRP A 460 11.52 13.99 22.57
CA TRP A 460 12.98 13.95 22.55
C TRP A 460 13.49 14.37 23.91
N GLU A 461 14.21 13.46 24.58
CA GLU A 461 14.78 13.77 25.88
C GLU A 461 15.78 14.93 25.74
N PRO A 462 15.69 16.01 26.54
CA PRO A 462 16.47 17.23 26.32
C PRO A 462 18.00 17.09 26.25
N ALA A 463 18.58 16.11 26.95
CA ALA A 463 20.02 15.81 26.86
C ALA A 463 20.38 14.92 25.65
N GLY A 464 19.39 14.48 24.87
CA GLY A 464 19.55 13.62 23.71
C GLY A 464 19.79 12.15 24.06
N ALA A 465 19.44 11.73 25.28
CA ALA A 465 19.70 10.36 25.73
C ALA A 465 18.81 9.31 25.05
N TYR A 466 17.59 9.69 24.65
CA TYR A 466 16.66 8.85 23.90
C TYR A 466 15.58 9.70 23.22
N ALA A 467 14.81 9.07 22.34
CA ALA A 467 13.55 9.60 21.80
C ALA A 467 12.44 8.56 21.99
N GLU A 468 11.22 9.01 22.29
CA GLU A 468 10.03 8.18 22.37
C GLU A 468 9.06 8.52 21.25
N PHE A 469 8.40 7.49 20.71
CA PHE A 469 7.40 7.61 19.66
C PHE A 469 6.16 6.83 20.05
N TRP A 470 4.98 7.41 19.84
CA TRP A 470 3.72 6.73 20.10
C TRP A 470 2.63 7.15 19.11
N TYR A 471 1.54 6.39 19.17
CA TYR A 471 0.32 6.64 18.43
C TYR A 471 -0.70 7.31 19.35
N GLU A 472 -1.29 8.40 18.88
CA GLU A 472 -2.46 9.04 19.45
C GLU A 472 -3.59 8.98 18.41
N ASP A 473 -4.75 8.43 18.77
CA ASP A 473 -5.89 8.32 17.87
C ASP A 473 -6.65 9.65 17.73
N SER A 474 -7.65 9.69 16.83
CA SER A 474 -8.43 10.89 16.55
C SER A 474 -9.20 11.44 17.76
N ASP A 475 -9.45 10.62 18.79
CA ASP A 475 -10.10 11.00 20.05
C ASP A 475 -9.08 11.42 21.14
N GLY A 476 -7.78 11.37 20.84
CA GLY A 476 -6.69 11.73 21.74
C GLY A 476 -6.32 10.62 22.74
N ALA A 477 -6.79 9.39 22.55
CA ALA A 477 -6.33 8.26 23.34
C ALA A 477 -5.00 7.73 22.79
N THR A 478 -4.20 7.10 23.66
CA THR A 478 -2.88 6.57 23.31
C THR A 478 -2.87 5.04 23.48
N PRO A 479 -3.37 4.27 22.49
CA PRO A 479 -3.29 2.81 22.50
C PRO A 479 -1.86 2.33 22.76
N ALA A 480 -1.71 1.30 23.61
CA ALA A 480 -0.38 0.81 23.96
C ALA A 480 0.28 0.11 22.77
N ILE A 481 1.51 0.51 22.47
CA ILE A 481 2.36 -0.13 21.46
C ILE A 481 3.17 -1.25 22.11
N THR A 482 3.25 -2.39 21.42
CA THR A 482 4.11 -3.52 21.75
C THR A 482 4.62 -4.19 20.47
N THR A 483 5.17 -5.40 20.57
CA THR A 483 5.45 -6.27 19.41
C THR A 483 4.76 -7.63 19.59
N THR A 484 4.53 -8.37 18.51
CA THR A 484 3.94 -9.73 18.59
C THR A 484 4.77 -10.65 19.49
N ARG A 485 6.11 -10.51 19.45
CA ARG A 485 7.04 -11.27 20.28
C ARG A 485 6.78 -11.02 21.77
N LEU A 486 6.69 -9.76 22.17
CA LEU A 486 6.40 -9.37 23.56
C LEU A 486 4.98 -9.77 23.98
N ALA A 487 3.98 -9.55 23.12
CA ALA A 487 2.59 -9.91 23.40
C ALA A 487 2.40 -11.42 23.67
N ARG A 488 3.21 -12.27 23.01
CA ARG A 488 3.20 -13.72 23.19
C ARG A 488 4.18 -14.23 24.25
N GLY A 489 4.99 -13.36 24.85
CA GLY A 489 6.04 -13.77 25.80
C GLY A 489 7.10 -14.67 25.16
N VAL A 490 7.41 -14.47 23.88
CA VAL A 490 8.46 -15.20 23.15
C VAL A 490 9.81 -14.54 23.44
N ASP A 491 10.85 -15.35 23.65
CA ASP A 491 12.20 -14.87 23.95
C ASP A 491 12.73 -13.90 22.89
N ALA A 492 13.55 -12.93 23.33
CA ALA A 492 14.17 -11.95 22.45
C ALA A 492 14.99 -12.62 21.33
N ILE A 493 14.93 -12.04 20.13
CA ILE A 493 15.78 -12.48 19.02
C ILE A 493 17.25 -12.14 19.34
N PRO A 494 18.19 -13.08 19.19
CA PRO A 494 19.60 -12.79 19.43
C PRO A 494 20.16 -11.84 18.38
N ARG A 495 20.83 -10.78 18.84
CA ARG A 495 21.57 -9.83 18.00
C ARG A 495 22.75 -10.50 17.29
N THR A 496 23.47 -11.37 18.01
CA THR A 496 24.56 -12.17 17.44
C THR A 496 24.07 -13.59 17.14
N LEU A 497 24.37 -14.10 15.94
CA LEU A 497 23.91 -15.42 15.49
C LEU A 497 24.59 -16.62 16.16
N SER A 498 25.56 -16.39 17.05
CA SER A 498 26.30 -17.47 17.71
C SER A 498 25.37 -18.35 18.55
N GLY A 499 25.30 -19.65 18.23
CA GLY A 499 24.47 -20.62 18.95
C GLY A 499 22.97 -20.57 18.64
N THR A 500 22.56 -19.81 17.62
CA THR A 500 21.16 -19.76 17.15
C THR A 500 20.86 -20.81 16.10
N GLY A 501 19.59 -21.16 15.91
CA GLY A 501 19.16 -22.04 14.80
C GLY A 501 19.52 -21.43 13.44
N ALA A 502 19.30 -20.13 13.26
CA ALA A 502 19.74 -19.41 12.07
C ALA A 502 21.27 -19.47 11.86
N GLY A 503 22.06 -19.33 12.92
CA GLY A 503 23.52 -19.44 12.87
C GLY A 503 24.03 -20.87 12.58
N ALA A 504 23.23 -21.90 12.83
CA ALA A 504 23.56 -23.27 12.43
C ALA A 504 23.22 -23.54 10.96
N GLU A 505 22.28 -22.78 10.38
CA GLU A 505 21.72 -22.99 9.04
C GLU A 505 22.24 -21.99 7.98
N THR A 506 22.91 -20.91 8.39
CA THR A 506 23.44 -19.86 7.50
C THR A 506 24.96 -19.75 7.56
N ASP A 507 25.59 -19.20 6.52
CA ASP A 507 27.06 -19.00 6.48
C ASP A 507 27.55 -17.88 7.40
N ILE A 508 26.64 -17.16 8.04
CA ILE A 508 26.92 -15.97 8.85
C ILE A 508 26.89 -16.28 10.35
N ALA A 509 27.23 -17.53 10.71
CA ALA A 509 27.32 -18.00 12.08
C ALA A 509 28.23 -17.09 12.93
N GLY A 510 27.64 -16.39 13.91
CA GLY A 510 28.36 -15.43 14.77
C GLY A 510 28.39 -13.99 14.27
N ALA A 511 27.74 -13.67 13.15
CA ALA A 511 27.55 -12.29 12.72
C ALA A 511 26.73 -11.48 13.73
N ASP A 512 27.07 -10.20 13.86
CA ASP A 512 26.30 -9.21 14.59
C ASP A 512 25.29 -8.55 13.63
N LEU A 513 24.02 -8.57 13.99
CA LEU A 513 22.91 -8.03 13.20
C LEU A 513 22.26 -6.88 13.98
N PRO A 514 22.74 -5.64 13.82
CA PRO A 514 22.41 -4.54 14.73
C PRO A 514 20.93 -4.11 14.68
N HIS A 515 20.23 -4.40 13.59
CA HIS A 515 18.79 -4.13 13.44
C HIS A 515 17.89 -5.05 14.26
N ARG A 516 18.43 -6.11 14.87
CA ARG A 516 17.69 -7.05 15.74
C ARG A 516 17.45 -6.47 17.14
N ALA A 517 16.80 -5.32 17.20
CA ALA A 517 16.32 -4.71 18.44
C ALA A 517 14.99 -5.34 18.90
N GLU A 518 14.55 -5.03 20.13
CA GLU A 518 13.24 -5.47 20.65
C GLU A 518 12.10 -4.97 19.75
N VAL A 519 12.25 -3.76 19.20
CA VAL A 519 11.40 -3.23 18.12
C VAL A 519 12.24 -3.04 16.85
N ALA A 520 11.91 -3.76 15.79
CA ALA A 520 12.66 -3.73 14.52
C ALA A 520 12.19 -2.60 13.58
N GLY A 521 13.05 -2.27 12.59
CA GLY A 521 12.70 -1.36 11.48
C GLY A 521 12.90 0.13 11.72
N PHE A 522 13.56 0.50 12.82
CA PHE A 522 14.01 1.86 13.07
C PHE A 522 15.40 2.11 12.48
N GLU A 523 15.56 3.28 11.87
CA GLU A 523 16.84 3.82 11.44
C GLU A 523 17.18 5.09 12.22
N ILE A 524 18.44 5.26 12.60
CA ILE A 524 19.00 6.51 13.11
C ILE A 524 19.98 7.01 12.08
N ASP A 525 19.68 8.18 11.52
CA ASP A 525 20.48 8.79 10.46
C ASP A 525 20.82 7.76 9.37
N GLY A 526 19.81 7.03 8.89
CA GLY A 526 19.93 6.02 7.81
C GLY A 526 20.70 4.74 8.12
N ALA A 527 21.19 4.56 9.36
CA ALA A 527 21.75 3.31 9.86
C ALA A 527 20.72 2.58 10.74
N ALA A 528 20.78 1.25 10.84
CA ALA A 528 19.91 0.50 11.72
C ALA A 528 20.03 0.98 13.18
N ALA A 529 18.90 1.18 13.87
CA ALA A 529 18.90 1.48 15.29
C ALA A 529 19.26 0.23 16.10
N GLU A 530 20.27 0.34 16.96
CA GLU A 530 20.84 -0.81 17.68
C GLU A 530 20.13 -1.15 18.99
N THR A 531 19.41 -0.19 19.55
CA THR A 531 18.67 -0.37 20.81
C THR A 531 17.37 0.41 20.74
N VAL A 532 16.29 -0.35 20.64
CA VAL A 532 14.92 0.17 20.61
C VAL A 532 14.08 -0.73 21.50
N THR A 533 13.33 -0.16 22.42
CA THR A 533 12.56 -0.88 23.46
C THR A 533 11.13 -0.37 23.56
N ILE A 534 10.25 -1.16 24.17
CA ILE A 534 8.90 -0.73 24.57
C ILE A 534 8.93 -0.24 26.02
N GLU A 535 8.57 1.01 26.24
CA GLU A 535 8.57 1.68 27.55
C GLU A 535 7.19 2.29 27.79
N ALA A 536 6.44 1.75 28.76
CA ALA A 536 5.08 2.21 29.10
C ALA A 536 4.13 2.32 27.88
N GLY A 537 4.22 1.38 26.93
CA GLY A 537 3.38 1.38 25.73
C GLY A 537 3.84 2.33 24.62
N ARG A 538 5.07 2.86 24.70
CA ARG A 538 5.71 3.71 23.69
C ARG A 538 6.97 3.05 23.17
N VAL A 539 7.39 3.40 21.97
CA VAL A 539 8.67 2.95 21.43
C VAL A 539 9.76 3.93 21.81
N ARG A 540 10.77 3.49 22.56
CA ARG A 540 11.94 4.29 22.92
C ARG A 540 13.14 3.87 22.08
N VAL A 541 13.73 4.81 21.36
CA VAL A 541 14.95 4.64 20.54
C VAL A 541 16.12 5.29 21.27
N TYR A 542 17.26 4.59 21.35
CA TYR A 542 18.51 5.10 21.92
C TYR A 542 19.54 5.41 20.82
N PRO A 543 20.43 6.40 21.01
CA PRO A 543 21.46 6.69 20.05
C PRO A 543 22.44 5.51 19.89
N ASN A 544 22.78 5.17 18.64
CA ASN A 544 23.81 4.16 18.37
C ASN A 544 25.18 4.55 18.94
N SER A 545 25.44 5.86 19.07
CA SER A 545 26.60 6.39 19.79
C SER A 545 26.35 7.83 20.23
N GLY A 546 27.00 8.27 21.31
CA GLY A 546 26.90 9.65 21.78
C GLY A 546 25.49 10.01 22.26
N ILE A 547 24.99 11.16 21.78
CA ILE A 547 23.64 11.68 22.07
C ILE A 547 22.96 12.10 20.77
N PHE A 548 21.63 12.11 20.78
CA PHE A 548 20.87 12.75 19.71
C PHE A 548 21.08 14.26 19.69
N THR A 549 20.92 14.83 18.49
CA THR A 549 21.02 16.27 18.27
C THR A 549 19.82 16.76 17.46
N GLY A 550 19.67 18.08 17.29
CA GLY A 550 18.64 18.64 16.39
C GLY A 550 18.83 18.28 14.91
N ASN A 551 19.91 17.59 14.55
CA ASN A 551 20.16 17.06 13.21
C ASN A 551 19.84 15.58 13.07
N THR A 552 19.64 14.87 14.19
CA THR A 552 19.32 13.46 14.16
C THR A 552 17.97 13.26 13.50
N ARG A 553 17.92 12.32 12.58
CA ARG A 553 16.71 11.84 11.95
C ARG A 553 16.46 10.39 12.34
N ILE A 554 15.24 10.12 12.81
CA ILE A 554 14.77 8.75 13.07
C ILE A 554 13.68 8.44 12.04
N ASP A 555 13.83 7.31 11.35
CA ASP A 555 12.86 6.81 10.39
C ASP A 555 12.37 5.42 10.82
N PHE A 556 11.10 5.12 10.56
CA PHE A 556 10.54 3.78 10.73
C PHE A 556 10.05 3.24 9.38
N GLY A 557 10.42 2.00 9.07
CA GLY A 557 9.81 1.23 7.99
C GLY A 557 10.20 1.64 6.56
N ARG A 558 11.35 2.30 6.39
CA ARG A 558 11.96 2.48 5.06
C ARG A 558 12.20 1.11 4.40
N GLY A 559 12.28 1.08 3.06
CA GLY A 559 12.78 -0.11 2.38
C GLY A 559 11.89 -1.35 2.33
N GLY A 560 10.60 -1.25 2.65
CA GLY A 560 9.71 -2.41 2.72
C GLY A 560 9.18 -2.68 4.13
N ALA A 561 9.63 -1.93 5.14
CA ALA A 561 9.17 -2.04 6.53
C ALA A 561 9.28 -3.44 7.13
N SER A 562 10.24 -4.23 6.66
CA SER A 562 10.50 -5.57 7.17
C SER A 562 11.27 -5.59 8.48
N GLY A 563 11.97 -4.50 8.77
CA GLY A 563 12.95 -4.47 9.85
C GLY A 563 14.31 -5.05 9.50
N ILE A 564 14.50 -5.52 8.26
CA ILE A 564 15.75 -6.11 7.79
C ILE A 564 16.65 -5.01 7.21
N HIS A 565 17.90 -4.96 7.65
CA HIS A 565 18.90 -4.00 7.18
C HIS A 565 20.12 -4.69 6.56
N THR A 566 20.75 -4.02 5.60
CA THR A 566 22.03 -4.45 5.05
C THR A 566 23.13 -4.35 6.10
N VAL A 567 23.93 -5.40 6.26
CA VAL A 567 25.09 -5.42 7.17
C VAL A 567 26.37 -5.42 6.35
N SER A 568 27.31 -4.54 6.70
CA SER A 568 28.56 -4.39 5.96
C SER A 568 29.37 -5.69 5.96
N GLY A 569 29.78 -6.15 4.78
CA GLY A 569 30.56 -7.37 4.60
C GLY A 569 29.75 -8.67 4.65
N ILE A 570 28.42 -8.58 4.68
CA ILE A 570 27.51 -9.73 4.64
C ILE A 570 26.57 -9.60 3.45
N GLU A 571 26.37 -10.69 2.71
CA GLU A 571 25.40 -10.73 1.62
C GLU A 571 23.97 -10.55 2.16
N ILE A 572 23.19 -9.69 1.51
CA ILE A 572 21.84 -9.33 1.99
C ILE A 572 20.91 -10.55 2.06
N ASP A 573 21.08 -11.51 1.16
CA ASP A 573 20.27 -12.73 1.12
C ASP A 573 20.51 -13.60 2.37
N ASP A 574 21.74 -13.62 2.91
CA ASP A 574 22.04 -14.36 4.15
C ASP A 574 21.40 -13.68 5.37
N VAL A 575 21.40 -12.34 5.41
CA VAL A 575 20.72 -11.57 6.46
C VAL A 575 19.21 -11.81 6.41
N ILE A 576 18.61 -11.72 5.22
CA ILE A 576 17.18 -11.99 5.01
C ILE A 576 16.83 -13.39 5.51
N GLN A 577 17.60 -14.41 5.11
CA GLN A 577 17.36 -15.79 5.55
C GLN A 577 17.43 -15.94 7.06
N ALA A 578 18.46 -15.38 7.71
CA ALA A 578 18.61 -15.45 9.16
C ALA A 578 17.44 -14.79 9.90
N ASP A 579 17.00 -13.62 9.44
CA ASP A 579 15.90 -12.86 10.03
C ASP A 579 14.54 -13.51 9.82
N LEU A 580 14.32 -14.14 8.66
CA LEU A 580 13.12 -14.92 8.40
C LEU A 580 13.06 -16.18 9.27
N PHE A 581 14.19 -16.86 9.45
CA PHE A 581 14.30 -18.04 10.31
C PHE A 581 13.92 -17.70 11.76
N ASP A 582 14.50 -16.62 12.28
CA ASP A 582 14.27 -16.17 13.65
C ASP A 582 13.00 -15.33 13.83
N LYS A 583 12.19 -15.18 12.77
CA LYS A 583 10.89 -14.50 12.76
C LYS A 583 10.96 -13.03 13.18
N ILE A 584 11.83 -12.23 12.53
CA ILE A 584 11.99 -10.79 12.81
C ILE A 584 10.68 -10.01 12.70
N TRP A 585 9.72 -10.49 11.88
CA TRP A 585 8.40 -9.89 11.73
C TRP A 585 7.65 -9.75 13.07
N MET A 586 7.95 -10.62 14.05
CA MET A 586 7.35 -10.55 15.38
C MET A 586 7.83 -9.34 16.19
N ASN A 587 8.91 -8.68 15.78
CA ASN A 587 9.47 -7.48 16.41
C ASN A 587 8.96 -6.19 15.76
N LEU A 588 8.09 -6.26 14.75
CA LEU A 588 7.45 -5.07 14.20
C LEU A 588 6.43 -4.51 15.21
N PRO A 589 6.37 -3.18 15.38
CA PRO A 589 5.49 -2.56 16.35
C PRO A 589 4.02 -2.72 15.95
N ILE A 590 3.18 -3.06 16.94
CA ILE A 590 1.73 -3.19 16.83
C ILE A 590 1.05 -2.36 17.92
N ALA A 591 -0.09 -1.74 17.59
CA ALA A 591 -0.97 -1.09 18.55
C ALA A 591 -2.02 -2.09 19.06
N THR A 592 -2.10 -2.23 20.38
CA THR A 592 -2.93 -3.26 21.03
C THR A 592 -4.29 -2.74 21.47
N GLY A 593 -5.23 -3.65 21.69
CA GLY A 593 -6.55 -3.32 22.25
C GLY A 593 -7.54 -2.68 21.27
N MET A 594 -7.16 -2.52 20.01
CA MET A 594 -8.00 -1.87 18.99
C MET A 594 -8.90 -2.86 18.21
N VAL A 595 -8.54 -4.15 18.19
CA VAL A 595 -9.24 -5.21 17.45
C VAL A 595 -9.17 -6.54 18.21
N LEU A 596 -10.07 -7.47 17.88
CA LEU A 596 -10.09 -8.84 18.38
C LEU A 596 -9.50 -9.83 17.37
N GLY A 597 -8.99 -10.96 17.85
CA GLY A 597 -8.53 -12.08 17.02
C GLY A 597 -7.07 -11.99 16.54
N VAL A 598 -6.42 -10.85 16.75
CA VAL A 598 -4.98 -10.62 16.53
C VAL A 598 -4.42 -9.83 17.73
N GLU A 599 -3.10 -9.88 17.95
CA GLU A 599 -2.45 -9.21 19.09
C GLU A 599 -2.53 -7.67 19.00
N GLY A 600 -2.61 -7.14 17.78
CA GLY A 600 -2.70 -5.71 17.53
C GLY A 600 -2.71 -5.38 16.05
N ILE A 601 -2.85 -4.10 15.75
CA ILE A 601 -2.77 -3.56 14.38
C ILE A 601 -1.33 -3.11 14.12
N PRO A 602 -0.67 -3.52 13.03
CA PRO A 602 0.66 -3.04 12.68
C PRO A 602 0.70 -1.53 12.51
N LEU A 603 1.75 -0.88 13.02
CA LEU A 603 1.93 0.55 12.81
C LEU A 603 2.32 0.84 11.36
N ARG A 604 1.74 1.91 10.82
CA ARG A 604 2.04 2.42 9.49
C ARG A 604 3.50 2.87 9.41
N PRO A 605 4.27 2.43 8.40
CA PRO A 605 5.63 2.89 8.17
C PRO A 605 5.67 4.28 7.56
N LEU A 606 6.86 4.89 7.55
CA LEU A 606 7.11 6.23 7.01
C LEU A 606 6.20 7.30 7.64
N PRO A 607 6.27 7.49 8.98
CA PRO A 607 5.57 8.58 9.65
C PRO A 607 6.04 9.94 9.12
N ASP A 608 5.17 10.96 9.22
CA ASP A 608 5.54 12.31 8.82
C ASP A 608 6.63 12.85 9.74
N GLN A 609 7.74 13.29 9.14
CA GLN A 609 8.86 13.87 9.87
C GLN A 609 8.51 15.23 10.48
N ILE A 610 7.43 15.88 10.04
CA ILE A 610 6.90 17.06 10.70
C ILE A 610 6.35 16.72 12.09
N GLU A 611 5.76 15.53 12.24
CA GLU A 611 5.17 15.07 13.50
C GLU A 611 6.21 14.48 14.45
N ILE A 612 7.17 13.70 13.93
CA ILE A 612 8.12 12.95 14.76
C ILE A 612 9.56 13.49 14.76
N GLY A 613 9.85 14.54 14.00
CA GLY A 613 11.21 15.07 13.84
C GLY A 613 11.85 15.54 15.15
N SER A 614 13.18 15.63 15.17
CA SER A 614 13.93 16.08 16.34
C SER A 614 13.55 17.50 16.77
N SER A 615 13.09 17.62 18.02
CA SER A 615 12.83 18.91 18.66
C SER A 615 14.04 19.47 19.41
N LEU A 616 15.18 18.75 19.38
CA LEU A 616 16.41 19.18 20.03
C LEU A 616 17.04 20.38 19.30
N PRO A 617 17.83 21.21 19.99
CA PRO A 617 18.55 22.31 19.36
C PRO A 617 19.47 21.82 18.22
N ALA A 618 19.35 22.46 17.06
CA ALA A 618 20.22 22.24 15.90
C ALA A 618 21.17 23.44 15.68
N ALA A 619 22.31 23.19 15.05
CA ALA A 619 23.15 24.28 14.56
C ALA A 619 22.39 25.08 13.47
N PRO A 620 22.65 26.40 13.33
CA PRO A 620 22.05 27.19 12.28
C PRO A 620 22.41 26.66 10.88
N LYS A 621 21.44 26.70 9.97
CA LYS A 621 21.57 26.24 8.59
C LYS A 621 21.07 27.31 7.64
N PHE A 622 21.53 27.26 6.40
CA PHE A 622 20.97 28.03 5.30
C PHE A 622 20.44 27.09 4.22
N THR A 623 19.34 27.48 3.58
CA THR A 623 18.75 26.70 2.49
C THR A 623 19.29 27.18 1.16
N VAL A 624 19.66 26.24 0.31
CA VAL A 624 19.94 26.45 -1.11
C VAL A 624 18.88 25.72 -1.93
N SER A 625 18.48 26.31 -3.05
CA SER A 625 17.54 25.71 -4.00
C SER A 625 18.24 25.43 -5.34
N GLU A 626 17.54 24.76 -6.27
CA GLU A 626 18.05 24.34 -7.59
C GLU A 626 18.44 25.49 -8.54
N ASN A 627 18.61 26.70 -8.01
CA ASN A 627 19.11 27.87 -8.72
C ASN A 627 20.34 28.50 -8.05
N THR A 628 20.87 27.90 -6.98
CA THR A 628 21.96 28.45 -6.16
C THR A 628 23.29 27.76 -6.47
N ALA A 629 24.37 28.54 -6.61
CA ALA A 629 25.74 28.03 -6.68
C ALA A 629 26.74 29.04 -6.09
N ILE A 630 27.87 28.55 -5.59
CA ILE A 630 28.90 29.41 -4.97
C ILE A 630 30.22 29.21 -5.73
N TYR A 631 30.83 30.30 -6.17
CA TYR A 631 32.00 30.27 -7.07
C TYR A 631 33.19 31.00 -6.46
N ASP A 632 34.35 30.35 -6.48
CA ASP A 632 35.62 31.02 -6.25
C ASP A 632 36.09 31.66 -7.57
N SER A 633 36.44 32.95 -7.54
CA SER A 633 37.04 33.62 -8.69
C SER A 633 38.55 33.40 -8.79
N ARG A 634 39.18 32.86 -7.74
CA ARG A 634 40.61 32.58 -7.71
C ARG A 634 40.95 31.39 -8.60
N ASN A 635 42.08 31.51 -9.31
CA ASN A 635 42.69 30.37 -9.99
C ASN A 635 43.41 29.47 -8.98
N TRP A 636 42.97 28.22 -8.89
CA TRP A 636 43.67 27.21 -8.09
C TRP A 636 44.95 26.77 -8.80
N GLY A 637 46.05 26.65 -8.06
CA GLY A 637 47.35 26.31 -8.63
C GLY A 637 47.37 24.88 -9.16
N ALA A 638 48.12 24.62 -10.23
CA ALA A 638 48.14 23.33 -10.93
C ALA A 638 48.51 22.12 -10.05
N THR A 639 49.18 22.36 -8.93
CA THR A 639 49.63 21.35 -7.95
C THR A 639 49.01 21.54 -6.57
N THR A 640 48.03 22.44 -6.41
CA THR A 640 47.43 22.74 -5.10
C THR A 640 46.60 21.54 -4.62
N PRO A 641 46.93 20.95 -3.46
CA PRO A 641 46.08 19.94 -2.84
C PRO A 641 44.82 20.61 -2.28
N ILE A 642 43.72 19.87 -2.24
CA ILE A 642 42.43 20.38 -1.77
C ILE A 642 41.75 19.37 -0.86
N THR A 643 41.18 19.86 0.24
CA THR A 643 40.17 19.14 1.02
C THR A 643 38.93 20.01 1.09
N VAL A 644 37.76 19.46 0.77
CA VAL A 644 36.47 20.12 0.93
C VAL A 644 35.57 19.24 1.79
N ARG A 645 34.97 19.85 2.81
CA ARG A 645 33.99 19.23 3.68
C ARG A 645 32.64 19.92 3.49
N PHE A 646 31.61 19.14 3.22
CA PHE A 646 30.22 19.59 3.21
C PHE A 646 29.50 18.94 4.37
N ARG A 647 28.68 19.68 5.09
CA ARG A 647 27.71 19.16 6.05
C ARG A 647 26.33 19.68 5.70
N LEU A 648 25.50 18.82 5.11
CA LEU A 648 24.22 19.21 4.53
C LEU A 648 23.20 18.07 4.50
N THR A 649 21.93 18.44 4.38
CA THR A 649 20.81 17.56 4.05
C THR A 649 20.37 17.84 2.62
N ALA A 650 20.35 16.83 1.75
CA ALA A 650 19.93 16.98 0.35
C ALA A 650 18.89 15.91 -0.04
N ASN A 651 18.03 16.25 -1.00
CA ASN A 651 17.01 15.34 -1.54
C ASN A 651 17.05 15.36 -3.08
N PRO A 652 18.10 14.81 -3.71
CA PRO A 652 18.14 14.72 -5.17
C PRO A 652 17.00 13.85 -5.68
N LEU A 653 16.28 14.36 -6.68
CA LEU A 653 15.22 13.63 -7.38
C LEU A 653 15.79 12.40 -8.09
N SER A 654 14.92 11.39 -8.30
CA SER A 654 15.26 10.19 -9.06
C SER A 654 15.84 10.55 -10.42
N ASN A 655 17.02 10.02 -10.75
CA ASN A 655 17.77 10.26 -11.99
C ASN A 655 18.42 11.65 -12.17
N ALA A 656 18.30 12.58 -11.23
CA ALA A 656 19.00 13.87 -11.29
C ALA A 656 20.44 13.75 -10.75
N GLU A 657 21.42 14.28 -11.48
CA GLU A 657 22.77 14.52 -10.95
C GLU A 657 22.84 15.98 -10.45
N VAL A 658 23.07 16.15 -9.15
CA VAL A 658 23.25 17.49 -8.53
C VAL A 658 24.66 17.61 -7.97
N GLY A 659 25.36 18.69 -8.32
CA GLY A 659 26.77 18.88 -7.97
C GLY A 659 26.95 19.43 -6.57
N LEU A 660 27.84 18.83 -5.78
CA LEU A 660 28.36 19.44 -4.55
C LEU A 660 29.64 20.22 -4.82
N LEU A 661 30.56 19.63 -5.58
CA LEU A 661 31.86 20.20 -5.89
C LEU A 661 32.20 20.03 -7.36
N ARG A 662 32.79 21.07 -7.95
CA ARG A 662 33.42 21.01 -9.26
C ARG A 662 34.63 21.96 -9.36
N LEU A 663 35.77 21.46 -9.85
CA LEU A 663 36.84 22.26 -10.46
C LEU A 663 36.82 21.94 -11.97
N PRO A 664 36.82 22.93 -12.87
CA PRO A 664 36.10 22.80 -14.15
C PRO A 664 36.77 21.94 -15.25
N VAL A 665 36.08 22.00 -16.38
CA VAL A 665 35.83 20.96 -17.41
C VAL A 665 36.99 20.80 -18.38
N GLY A 666 37.46 19.57 -18.51
CA GLY A 666 38.56 19.13 -19.35
C GLY A 666 39.03 17.73 -18.91
N GLY A 667 40.16 17.24 -19.42
CA GLY A 667 40.70 15.93 -19.05
C GLY A 667 41.17 15.78 -17.59
N SER A 668 41.02 16.81 -16.74
CA SER A 668 41.58 16.88 -15.38
C SER A 668 40.62 17.46 -14.31
N GLU A 669 39.32 17.14 -14.40
CA GLU A 669 38.25 17.61 -13.49
C GLU A 669 38.35 17.00 -12.07
N LEU A 670 38.01 17.79 -11.02
CA LEU A 670 37.59 17.25 -9.71
C LEU A 670 36.08 17.47 -9.56
N LYS A 671 35.31 16.40 -9.39
CA LYS A 671 33.85 16.47 -9.24
C LYS A 671 33.37 15.60 -8.09
N LEU A 672 32.37 16.10 -7.38
CA LEU A 672 31.49 15.32 -6.52
C LEU A 672 30.04 15.72 -6.80
N SER A 673 29.20 14.75 -7.12
CA SER A 673 27.77 14.92 -7.33
C SER A 673 26.98 13.87 -6.57
N LEU A 674 25.77 14.25 -6.13
CA LEU A 674 24.77 13.34 -5.60
C LEU A 674 23.85 12.88 -6.72
N ILE A 675 23.48 11.61 -6.69
CA ILE A 675 22.39 11.00 -7.48
C ILE A 675 21.24 10.71 -6.49
N SER A 676 20.11 10.13 -6.87
CA SER A 676 19.07 9.73 -5.90
C SER A 676 19.53 8.63 -4.93
N GLY A 677 19.05 8.69 -3.68
CA GLY A 677 19.23 7.64 -2.66
C GLY A 677 20.63 7.59 -2.03
N ARG A 678 21.49 6.73 -2.59
CA ARG A 678 22.85 6.42 -2.09
C ARG A 678 23.96 6.64 -3.13
N GLY A 679 23.62 6.97 -4.38
CA GLY A 679 24.57 7.11 -5.47
C GLY A 679 25.42 8.38 -5.40
N LEU A 680 26.74 8.24 -5.34
CA LEU A 680 27.70 9.32 -5.49
C LEU A 680 28.42 9.18 -6.83
N ARG A 681 28.60 10.29 -7.53
CA ARG A 681 29.44 10.36 -8.74
C ARG A 681 30.65 11.22 -8.45
N TYR A 682 31.83 10.69 -8.76
CA TYR A 682 33.08 11.41 -8.59
C TYR A 682 33.94 11.37 -9.85
N SER A 683 34.79 12.37 -10.00
CA SER A 683 35.91 12.36 -10.93
C SER A 683 37.11 13.07 -10.32
N PHE A 684 38.31 12.55 -10.57
CA PHE A 684 39.61 13.13 -10.28
C PHE A 684 40.53 12.85 -11.47
N GLY A 685 40.48 13.76 -12.44
CA GLY A 685 41.14 13.59 -13.73
C GLY A 685 42.67 13.59 -13.70
N PRO A 686 43.40 14.25 -12.78
CA PRO A 686 44.87 14.11 -12.68
C PRO A 686 45.36 12.67 -12.53
N ALA A 687 44.60 11.81 -11.85
CA ALA A 687 44.89 10.38 -11.73
C ALA A 687 44.02 9.49 -12.64
N GLY A 688 43.23 10.08 -13.55
CA GLY A 688 42.32 9.35 -14.42
C GLY A 688 41.21 8.59 -13.69
N LEU A 689 40.84 9.02 -12.48
CA LEU A 689 39.81 8.37 -11.67
C LEU A 689 38.45 8.97 -12.00
N ALA A 690 37.46 8.12 -12.29
CA ALA A 690 36.06 8.52 -12.35
C ALA A 690 35.18 7.30 -12.12
N GLY A 691 34.07 7.49 -11.42
CA GLY A 691 33.18 6.40 -11.12
C GLY A 691 31.87 6.83 -10.49
N ASN A 692 30.96 5.87 -10.43
CA ASN A 692 29.81 5.92 -9.55
C ASN A 692 30.07 4.94 -8.41
N ILE A 693 29.81 5.37 -7.18
CA ILE A 693 29.88 4.52 -5.99
C ILE A 693 28.58 4.65 -5.21
N VAL A 694 28.32 3.65 -4.37
CA VAL A 694 27.18 3.63 -3.48
C VAL A 694 27.69 3.96 -2.08
N SER A 695 27.18 5.03 -1.49
CA SER A 695 27.44 5.37 -0.10
C SER A 695 26.93 4.24 0.82
N PRO A 696 27.63 3.93 1.93
CA PRO A 696 27.15 2.98 2.95
C PRO A 696 25.87 3.45 3.65
N LEU A 697 25.53 4.74 3.56
CA LEU A 697 24.32 5.31 4.16
C LEU A 697 23.56 6.20 3.16
N PRO A 698 22.21 6.25 3.22
CA PRO A 698 21.41 7.17 2.40
C PRO A 698 21.65 8.63 2.81
N TYR A 699 21.74 9.56 1.88
CA TYR A 699 21.82 11.00 2.21
C TYR A 699 20.49 11.74 2.00
N GLY A 700 19.52 11.10 1.36
CA GLY A 700 18.16 11.62 1.19
C GLY A 700 17.52 11.94 2.55
N GLY A 701 17.34 13.23 2.83
CA GLY A 701 16.63 13.74 3.99
C GLY A 701 17.38 13.59 5.32
N VAL A 702 18.64 13.13 5.29
CA VAL A 702 19.51 12.96 6.47
C VAL A 702 20.65 13.98 6.39
N MET A 703 21.06 14.54 7.53
CA MET A 703 22.26 15.37 7.60
C MET A 703 23.50 14.49 7.40
N ARG A 704 24.32 14.81 6.40
CA ARG A 704 25.54 14.07 6.08
C ARG A 704 26.74 14.96 6.00
N GLU A 705 27.87 14.40 6.43
CA GLU A 705 29.19 14.93 6.14
C GLU A 705 29.78 14.24 4.91
N PHE A 706 30.14 15.03 3.89
CA PHE A 706 30.91 14.58 2.73
C PHE A 706 32.29 15.22 2.79
N VAL A 707 33.35 14.42 2.74
CA VAL A 707 34.73 14.90 2.65
C VAL A 707 35.37 14.39 1.37
N ILE A 708 35.85 15.31 0.54
CA ILE A 708 36.63 15.01 -0.66
C ILE A 708 38.02 15.63 -0.49
N THR A 709 39.06 14.80 -0.61
CA THR A 709 40.47 15.19 -0.42
C THR A 709 41.27 14.72 -1.63
N ALA A 710 42.06 15.59 -2.24
CA ALA A 710 42.80 15.28 -3.45
C ALA A 710 44.14 16.03 -3.50
N ASP A 711 45.19 15.33 -3.93
CA ASP A 711 46.50 15.91 -4.23
C ASP A 711 46.93 15.50 -5.65
N PRO A 712 46.92 16.44 -6.61
CA PRO A 712 47.36 16.15 -7.98
C PRO A 712 48.84 15.76 -8.06
N THR A 713 49.68 16.27 -7.15
CA THR A 713 51.14 16.06 -7.17
C THR A 713 51.50 14.62 -6.88
N THR A 714 50.78 13.98 -5.96
CA THR A 714 50.95 12.57 -5.62
C THR A 714 49.94 11.66 -6.32
N GLY A 715 48.92 12.23 -6.95
CA GLY A 715 47.80 11.48 -7.50
C GLY A 715 46.89 10.89 -6.42
N SER A 716 46.97 11.38 -5.17
CA SER A 716 46.16 10.87 -4.05
C SER A 716 44.74 11.41 -4.11
N PHE A 717 43.75 10.55 -3.88
CA PHE A 717 42.33 10.92 -3.83
C PHE A 717 41.59 10.10 -2.77
N GLY A 718 40.82 10.75 -1.91
CA GLY A 718 39.93 10.10 -0.94
C GLY A 718 38.55 10.74 -0.94
N LEU A 719 37.53 9.91 -0.75
CA LEU A 719 36.15 10.34 -0.57
C LEU A 719 35.55 9.63 0.65
N TYR A 720 34.98 10.41 1.55
CA TYR A 720 34.43 9.93 2.82
C TYR A 720 33.01 10.44 3.01
N VAL A 721 32.17 9.59 3.61
CA VAL A 721 30.82 9.93 4.06
C VAL A 721 30.71 9.59 5.54
N ASP A 722 30.38 10.58 6.38
CA ASP A 722 30.30 10.44 7.83
C ASP A 722 31.54 9.73 8.44
N GLY A 723 32.73 10.11 7.95
CA GLY A 723 34.02 9.53 8.36
C GLY A 723 34.34 8.15 7.79
N THR A 724 33.41 7.50 7.09
CA THR A 724 33.64 6.22 6.41
C THR A 724 34.21 6.45 5.01
N GLU A 725 35.34 5.82 4.70
CA GLU A 725 35.95 5.85 3.37
C GLU A 725 35.06 5.10 2.36
N VAL A 726 34.61 5.79 1.30
CA VAL A 726 33.74 5.22 0.25
C VAL A 726 34.44 5.07 -1.09
N VAL A 727 35.55 5.79 -1.28
CA VAL A 727 36.53 5.55 -2.34
C VAL A 727 37.88 5.50 -1.66
N SER A 728 38.59 4.38 -1.83
CA SER A 728 39.91 4.17 -1.26
C SER A 728 40.89 5.24 -1.73
N GLN A 729 41.84 5.58 -0.85
CA GLN A 729 42.99 6.40 -1.20
C GLN A 729 43.77 5.79 -2.37
N ALA A 730 43.42 6.17 -3.60
CA ALA A 730 44.16 5.74 -4.78
C ALA A 730 45.47 6.53 -4.82
N THR A 731 46.61 5.87 -4.64
CA THR A 731 47.91 6.44 -5.03
C THR A 731 48.02 6.35 -6.55
N GLY A 732 47.62 7.41 -7.23
CA GLY A 732 47.59 7.47 -8.69
C GLY A 732 48.92 7.84 -9.34
N THR A 733 48.87 7.98 -10.66
CA THR A 733 49.94 8.66 -11.40
C THR A 733 49.86 10.15 -11.09
N THR A 734 51.01 10.77 -10.79
CA THR A 734 51.11 12.21 -10.55
C THR A 734 50.56 12.98 -11.75
N GLY A 735 49.77 14.02 -11.50
CA GLY A 735 49.18 14.86 -12.54
C GLY A 735 49.19 16.33 -12.14
N THR A 736 48.46 17.14 -12.91
CA THR A 736 48.21 18.54 -12.57
C THR A 736 46.77 18.88 -12.91
N TRP A 737 46.20 19.86 -12.21
CA TRP A 737 44.93 20.44 -12.62
C TRP A 737 45.11 21.14 -13.98
N SER A 738 44.16 20.96 -14.90
CA SER A 738 44.22 21.62 -16.20
C SER A 738 43.74 23.08 -16.11
N GLY A 739 44.65 24.03 -16.34
CA GLY A 739 44.30 25.43 -16.60
C GLY A 739 43.97 26.29 -15.37
N SER A 740 43.63 27.56 -15.64
CA SER A 740 43.37 28.62 -14.66
C SER A 740 41.88 28.72 -14.36
N TYR A 741 41.40 28.01 -13.33
CA TYR A 741 39.99 28.06 -12.97
C TYR A 741 39.71 27.95 -11.47
N GLY A 742 38.55 28.46 -11.06
CA GLY A 742 38.11 28.48 -9.68
C GLY A 742 37.16 27.36 -9.27
N LEU A 743 37.10 27.14 -7.96
CA LEU A 743 36.23 26.19 -7.29
C LEU A 743 34.75 26.53 -7.50
N ARG A 744 33.93 25.52 -7.67
CA ARG A 744 32.47 25.65 -7.74
C ARG A 744 31.81 24.71 -6.74
N LEU A 745 30.90 25.27 -5.95
CA LEU A 745 30.18 24.57 -4.90
C LEU A 745 28.68 24.58 -5.22
N LEU A 746 27.98 23.52 -4.80
CA LEU A 746 26.51 23.39 -4.85
C LEU A 746 25.89 23.46 -6.27
N GLY A 747 26.69 23.27 -7.32
CA GLY A 747 26.16 23.08 -8.67
C GLY A 747 27.20 22.69 -9.72
N LEU A 748 26.76 22.01 -10.78
CA LEU A 748 27.64 21.60 -11.89
C LEU A 748 27.87 22.73 -12.91
N SER A 749 26.82 23.47 -13.24
CA SER A 749 26.84 24.58 -14.19
C SER A 749 26.03 25.77 -13.67
N SER A 750 26.08 26.91 -14.34
CA SER A 750 25.19 28.03 -14.02
C SER A 750 23.80 27.70 -14.58
N GLY A 751 22.87 27.31 -13.72
CA GLY A 751 21.48 27.00 -14.08
C GLY A 751 21.19 25.52 -14.41
N ALA A 752 22.14 24.60 -14.21
CA ALA A 752 21.85 23.15 -14.29
C ALA A 752 22.71 22.33 -13.32
N GLY A 753 22.12 21.26 -12.78
CA GLY A 753 22.75 20.35 -11.81
C GLY A 753 23.05 21.02 -10.46
N MET A 754 22.21 21.97 -10.04
CA MET A 754 22.28 22.65 -8.73
C MET A 754 21.51 21.84 -7.68
N VAL A 755 21.98 21.88 -6.44
CA VAL A 755 21.39 21.09 -5.34
C VAL A 755 20.34 21.90 -4.57
N SER A 756 19.21 21.25 -4.25
CA SER A 756 18.31 21.70 -3.18
C SER A 756 18.73 21.05 -1.87
N ALA A 757 19.15 21.86 -0.89
CA ALA A 757 19.71 21.37 0.36
C ALA A 757 19.56 22.35 1.53
N GLY A 758 19.50 21.82 2.74
CA GLY A 758 19.79 22.56 3.97
C GLY A 758 21.26 22.37 4.33
N VAL A 759 22.06 23.44 4.27
CA VAL A 759 23.51 23.39 4.48
C VAL A 759 23.84 23.94 5.86
N GLU A 760 24.52 23.14 6.68
CA GLU A 760 25.04 23.56 7.98
C GLU A 760 26.43 24.18 7.82
N SER A 761 27.31 23.54 7.04
CA SER A 761 28.62 24.12 6.74
C SER A 761 29.26 23.61 5.45
N ILE A 762 30.12 24.46 4.88
CA ILE A 762 31.10 24.12 3.85
C ILE A 762 32.46 24.63 4.31
N MET A 763 33.47 23.77 4.35
CA MET A 763 34.83 24.12 4.74
C MET A 763 35.82 23.65 3.68
N ILE A 764 36.78 24.50 3.33
CA ILE A 764 37.74 24.26 2.26
C ILE A 764 39.15 24.49 2.80
N TRP A 765 40.10 23.64 2.43
CA TRP A 765 41.52 23.76 2.75
C TRP A 765 42.38 23.56 1.51
N GLU A 766 43.51 24.26 1.45
CA GLU A 766 44.58 24.03 0.48
C GLU A 766 45.58 22.96 0.99
N ALA A 767 45.04 21.83 1.41
CA ALA A 767 45.81 20.74 2.01
C ALA A 767 45.14 19.41 1.71
N PHE A 768 45.95 18.35 1.69
CA PHE A 768 45.49 16.97 1.57
C PHE A 768 45.61 16.27 2.92
N THR A 769 44.59 15.50 3.28
CA THR A 769 44.64 14.52 4.39
C THR A 769 44.33 13.13 3.83
N ALA A 770 45.07 12.13 4.32
CA ALA A 770 44.97 10.75 3.85
C ALA A 770 43.79 9.97 4.47
N ASP A 771 43.20 10.50 5.54
CA ASP A 771 42.15 9.86 6.33
C ASP A 771 40.83 10.65 6.33
N GLY A 772 40.73 11.71 5.52
CA GLY A 772 39.55 12.59 5.49
C GLY A 772 39.39 13.47 6.74
N SER A 773 40.35 13.46 7.67
CA SER A 773 40.35 14.39 8.80
C SER A 773 40.50 15.83 8.33
N ALA A 774 40.04 16.78 9.15
CA ALA A 774 40.23 18.20 8.85
C ALA A 774 41.73 18.52 8.90
N PRO A 775 42.32 19.14 7.85
CA PRO A 775 43.71 19.56 7.91
C PRO A 775 43.97 20.51 9.09
N ALA A 776 45.13 20.37 9.73
CA ALA A 776 45.53 21.21 10.86
C ALA A 776 45.72 22.69 10.49
N ALA A 777 45.88 23.00 9.21
CA ALA A 777 45.96 24.35 8.69
C ALA A 777 44.60 25.07 8.80
N THR A 778 44.63 26.40 8.90
CA THR A 778 43.41 27.21 8.85
C THR A 778 42.66 26.96 7.53
N PRO A 779 41.32 26.77 7.56
CA PRO A 779 40.55 26.64 6.34
C PRO A 779 40.75 27.86 5.42
N TYR A 780 40.92 27.60 4.13
CA TYR A 780 40.88 28.60 3.07
C TYR A 780 39.55 29.37 3.08
N LYS A 781 38.45 28.65 3.35
CA LYS A 781 37.11 29.22 3.45
C LYS A 781 36.23 28.39 4.40
N VAL A 782 35.39 29.09 5.17
CA VAL A 782 34.30 28.51 5.97
C VAL A 782 33.02 29.25 5.62
N ILE A 783 31.97 28.52 5.27
CA ILE A 783 30.62 29.02 4.98
C ILE A 783 29.67 28.27 5.89
N SER A 784 29.10 28.94 6.88
CA SER A 784 28.18 28.34 7.86
C SER A 784 27.29 29.42 8.49
N GLY A 785 26.28 28.99 9.25
CA GLY A 785 25.33 29.88 9.90
C GLY A 785 23.98 29.93 9.19
N ASP A 786 23.15 30.90 9.59
CA ASP A 786 21.92 31.22 8.85
C ASP A 786 22.24 31.81 7.47
N ALA A 787 21.20 32.07 6.66
CA ALA A 787 21.38 32.54 5.28
C ALA A 787 22.18 33.84 5.19
N GLU A 788 21.97 34.79 6.10
CA GLU A 788 22.69 36.07 6.12
C GLU A 788 24.17 35.87 6.50
N THR A 789 24.42 35.09 7.55
CA THR A 789 25.77 34.78 8.04
C THR A 789 26.56 34.01 7.00
N ALA A 790 25.95 33.00 6.36
CA ALA A 790 26.58 32.19 5.33
C ALA A 790 26.92 33.02 4.07
N LEU A 791 26.00 33.89 3.63
CA LEU A 791 26.23 34.79 2.51
C LEU A 791 27.38 35.77 2.82
N ALA A 792 27.39 36.35 4.02
CA ALA A 792 28.45 37.24 4.47
C ALA A 792 29.80 36.49 4.56
N ALA A 793 29.82 35.28 5.10
CA ALA A 793 31.01 34.43 5.17
C ALA A 793 31.54 34.08 3.77
N ALA A 794 30.66 33.79 2.81
CA ALA A 794 31.01 33.53 1.42
C ALA A 794 31.64 34.76 0.75
N LYS A 795 31.08 35.96 0.93
CA LYS A 795 31.54 37.20 0.28
C LYS A 795 32.73 37.89 0.96
N SER A 796 32.96 37.61 2.25
CA SER A 796 33.98 38.30 3.06
C SER A 796 35.32 37.57 3.13
N GLY A 797 36.34 38.23 3.67
CA GLY A 797 37.68 37.66 3.87
C GLY A 797 38.66 37.84 2.70
N PRO A 798 39.89 37.30 2.80
CA PRO A 798 40.90 37.43 1.75
C PRO A 798 40.53 36.74 0.44
N ASN A 799 39.57 35.81 0.49
CA ASN A 799 39.15 34.95 -0.61
C ASN A 799 37.62 35.05 -0.82
N PRO A 800 37.11 36.12 -1.45
CA PRO A 800 35.69 36.31 -1.67
C PRO A 800 35.15 35.32 -2.72
N PHE A 801 34.03 34.67 -2.42
CA PHE A 801 33.29 33.84 -3.36
C PHE A 801 32.09 34.63 -3.92
N THR A 802 31.76 34.40 -5.19
CA THR A 802 30.54 34.88 -5.82
C THR A 802 29.39 33.96 -5.45
N TRP A 803 28.29 34.53 -4.94
CA TRP A 803 27.04 33.80 -4.68
C TRP A 803 26.09 34.01 -5.86
N TYR A 804 25.74 32.93 -6.55
CA TYR A 804 24.80 32.95 -7.67
C TYR A 804 23.44 32.42 -7.25
N GLN A 805 22.39 33.13 -7.65
CA GLN A 805 20.99 32.71 -7.53
C GLN A 805 20.31 33.02 -8.87
N GLY A 806 19.66 32.03 -9.51
CA GLY A 806 19.08 32.19 -10.85
C GLY A 806 18.18 33.42 -10.98
N GLY A 807 18.61 34.42 -11.76
CA GLY A 807 17.97 35.73 -11.89
C GLY A 807 18.93 36.93 -11.85
N GLY A 808 20.16 36.75 -11.35
CA GLY A 808 21.22 37.76 -11.34
C GLY A 808 22.26 37.47 -10.26
N ALA A 809 23.50 37.91 -10.43
CA ALA A 809 24.48 37.88 -9.36
C ALA A 809 24.06 38.88 -8.26
N LEU A 810 23.94 38.42 -7.01
CA LEU A 810 23.67 39.27 -5.84
C LEU A 810 24.95 39.67 -5.14
#